data_AF-A0A8T2U307-F1
#
_entry.id   AF-A0A8T2U307-F1
#
_cell.length_a   1.000
_cell.length_b   1.000
_cell.length_c   1.000
_cell.angle_alpha   90.00
_cell.angle_beta   90.00
_cell.angle_gamma   90.00
#
_symmetry.space_group_name_H-M   'P 1'
#
loop_
_entity.id
_entity.type
_entity.pdbx_description
1 polymer ?
#
loop_
_entity_poly.entity_id
_entity_poly.type
_entity_poly.pdbx_seq_one_letter_code
_entity_poly.pdbx_strand_id
1 'polypeptide(L)'
;MVIGPLLRDNARLGDSLISVSPLPWKPALLSLRCTSSCSTSNFECLDTSADLSTYTSFVQKIGHAKDLHCGHFLHTFIVMDTPFHSNNYLLSLFVQMYGQCRGLEDAHSVFAQIQEKNVYTWNIILGINAKLGMWWKMREIYHRMLVECCLPDKYTIVSNLSAHVDSERLTECKAMHAGFANTHLEEDMVVGTALMNLYGHTGDTNLATILFVKLHNHDLITCNSLIAVYAQQGKENEAFQLFEHILQQGFLPNRVTFLAVVDACNTSAALFIGKKFHAYVSCTELDLDPFVLTIFISMYGKCDDLGMAVSLFDKLSDRHVVSWNSIISVKAHKGHKDDVFRLFFQMQQEGSLPDKVTFRTILCSFSGYSDLGRGKLIHIYVMSQKFDSDMIIGTALFGMYGRCSDLESARRMFDGMINKDVVAWNAMIALYGGDEHGGNSVLELIDQMQAAGVSADKVTLTSGLSACAGVSIEAAQRLFEKVKERNVAVWNAMLGACENQGYGKLACDLFVQMLEETAPDKVTCLVMLSLYAGMGSTALGMCVHILALYFHYDSDGPLISGLISMYSKCCCLDEAGWIFGRALVKDAVIFNSFITACVDHDRSEELFQVRAQMLQEAMIPDEITFISTLDMCAVQGTLAEAKSVHACIVKSSYLSDG
;
A
#
# COMPACT_ATOMS: atom_id res chain seq x y z
N MET A 1 -10.77 -29.56 -0.04
CA MET A 1 -10.17 -30.32 1.07
C MET A 1 -11.05 -31.55 1.36
N VAL A 2 -10.96 -32.62 0.57
CA VAL A 2 -11.81 -33.84 0.72
C VAL A 2 -10.98 -35.14 0.67
N ILE A 3 -9.64 -35.07 0.73
CA ILE A 3 -8.78 -36.29 0.71
C ILE A 3 -8.13 -36.59 2.08
N GLY A 4 -8.21 -35.68 3.05
CA GLY A 4 -7.71 -35.89 4.42
C GLY A 4 -8.49 -36.87 5.31
N PRO A 5 -9.83 -37.01 5.25
CA PRO A 5 -10.57 -37.71 6.33
C PRO A 5 -10.54 -39.24 6.29
N LEU A 6 -9.82 -39.89 5.38
CA LEU A 6 -9.76 -41.37 5.30
C LEU A 6 -8.67 -42.01 6.17
N LEU A 7 -7.92 -41.22 6.93
CA LEU A 7 -6.93 -41.72 7.88
C LEU A 7 -7.02 -40.94 9.20
N ARG A 8 -7.53 -41.61 10.24
CA ARG A 8 -7.48 -41.30 11.69
C ARG A 8 -8.75 -40.73 12.30
N ASP A 9 -9.68 -41.65 12.56
CA ASP A 9 -10.43 -41.62 13.81
C ASP A 9 -9.50 -41.81 15.02
N ASN A 10 -9.91 -41.18 16.14
CA ASN A 10 -9.42 -41.25 17.53
C ASN A 10 -8.34 -40.23 17.97
N ALA A 11 -8.77 -39.16 18.64
CA ALA A 11 -8.51 -38.97 20.08
C ALA A 11 -9.29 -37.77 20.62
N ARG A 12 -9.80 -37.94 21.84
CA ARG A 12 -10.71 -37.08 22.61
C ARG A 12 -9.95 -36.09 23.51
N LEU A 13 -10.70 -35.06 23.93
CA LEU A 13 -10.70 -34.35 25.23
C LEU A 13 -9.57 -33.36 25.54
N GLY A 14 -9.97 -32.20 26.06
CA GLY A 14 -9.09 -31.28 26.80
C GLY A 14 -9.71 -29.90 27.03
N ASP A 15 -10.42 -29.74 28.15
CA ASP A 15 -10.95 -28.49 28.69
C ASP A 15 -9.90 -27.44 29.06
N SER A 16 -10.39 -26.20 29.18
CA SER A 16 -9.98 -25.14 30.12
C SER A 16 -8.75 -24.28 29.82
N LEU A 17 -9.00 -22.99 29.56
CA LEU A 17 -8.02 -21.92 29.80
C LEU A 17 -8.68 -20.74 30.56
N ILE A 18 -8.34 -20.70 31.85
CA ILE A 18 -7.83 -19.56 32.63
C ILE A 18 -8.74 -18.32 32.78
N SER A 19 -9.32 -18.23 33.98
CA SER A 19 -9.67 -16.98 34.63
C SER A 19 -8.41 -16.18 35.00
N VAL A 20 -8.32 -14.93 34.55
CA VAL A 20 -7.29 -13.99 34.99
C VAL A 20 -7.81 -13.24 36.23
N SER A 21 -7.05 -13.31 37.31
CA SER A 21 -7.27 -12.57 38.55
C SER A 21 -6.65 -11.16 38.47
N PRO A 22 -7.22 -10.13 39.11
CA PRO A 22 -6.61 -8.81 39.21
C PRO A 22 -5.59 -8.78 40.35
N LEU A 23 -4.34 -8.45 40.03
CA LEU A 23 -3.29 -8.15 41.01
C LEU A 23 -3.61 -6.84 41.77
N PRO A 24 -3.47 -6.78 43.10
CA PRO A 24 -3.59 -5.55 43.87
C PRO A 24 -2.25 -4.80 43.94
N TRP A 25 -2.21 -3.57 43.42
CA TRP A 25 -1.11 -2.64 43.68
C TRP A 25 -1.15 -2.17 45.15
N LYS A 26 -0.11 -2.51 45.91
CA LYS A 26 0.30 -1.79 47.14
C LYS A 26 1.49 -0.89 46.79
N PRO A 27 1.55 0.38 47.22
CA PRO A 27 2.65 1.27 46.90
C PRO A 27 3.86 1.00 47.80
N ALA A 28 5.01 0.75 47.16
CA ALA A 28 6.34 0.95 47.74
C ALA A 28 6.93 2.23 47.16
N LEU A 29 6.53 3.39 47.69
CA LEU A 29 7.15 4.69 47.41
C LEU A 29 7.23 5.50 48.70
N LEU A 30 8.12 5.05 49.59
CA LEU A 30 8.78 5.92 50.57
C LEU A 30 10.22 6.11 50.06
N SER A 31 10.64 7.37 49.98
CA SER A 31 11.96 7.86 49.53
C SER A 31 12.13 8.19 48.04
N LEU A 32 11.52 9.30 47.61
CA LEU A 32 12.14 10.17 46.61
C LEU A 32 12.10 11.60 47.14
N ARG A 33 13.14 11.95 47.92
CA ARG A 33 13.53 13.35 48.10
C ARG A 33 14.04 13.86 46.76
N CYS A 34 13.57 15.04 46.38
CA CYS A 34 14.02 15.81 45.21
C CYS A 34 15.53 15.68 44.96
N THR A 35 15.91 15.13 43.82
CA THR A 35 17.26 15.29 43.28
C THR A 35 17.17 16.23 42.07
N SER A 36 17.48 17.49 42.36
CA SER A 36 18.08 18.52 41.51
C SER A 36 18.08 18.31 39.98
N SER A 37 17.06 18.84 39.29
CA SER A 37 17.23 19.59 38.03
C SER A 37 15.89 20.17 37.52
N CYS A 38 15.05 20.75 38.38
CA CYS A 38 13.88 21.51 37.92
C CYS A 38 13.98 22.94 38.45
N SER A 39 14.03 23.90 37.53
CA SER A 39 13.99 25.33 37.81
C SER A 39 12.58 25.73 38.26
N THR A 40 12.26 25.55 39.54
CA THR A 40 10.93 25.82 40.11
C THR A 40 11.02 26.60 41.41
N SER A 41 11.27 27.91 41.33
CA SER A 41 11.15 28.85 42.46
C SER A 41 9.70 29.15 42.89
N ASN A 42 8.69 28.40 42.41
CA ASN A 42 7.26 28.74 42.58
C ASN A 42 6.41 27.63 43.24
N PHE A 43 6.97 26.47 43.59
CA PHE A 43 6.19 25.34 44.14
C PHE A 43 6.54 24.98 45.60
N GLU A 44 7.39 25.77 46.28
CA GLU A 44 7.76 25.56 47.69
C GLU A 44 6.63 25.88 48.71
N CYS A 45 5.46 26.33 48.25
CA CYS A 45 4.30 26.62 49.11
C CYS A 45 2.99 26.04 48.56
N LEU A 46 2.88 24.71 48.47
CA LEU A 46 1.56 24.06 48.37
C LEU A 46 0.95 24.03 49.78
N ASP A 47 -0.05 24.88 50.01
CA ASP A 47 -0.77 24.98 51.29
C ASP A 47 -2.04 24.12 51.25
N THR A 48 -2.21 23.22 52.24
CA THR A 48 -3.41 22.39 52.40
C THR A 48 -4.71 23.19 52.55
N SER A 49 -4.62 24.49 52.86
CA SER A 49 -5.74 25.43 52.96
C SER A 49 -6.07 26.21 51.68
N ALA A 50 -5.32 26.00 50.59
CA ALA A 50 -5.54 26.73 49.34
C ALA A 50 -6.89 26.40 48.67
N ASP A 51 -7.49 27.41 48.03
CA ASP A 51 -8.76 27.26 47.33
C ASP A 51 -8.63 26.44 46.04
N LEU A 52 -9.74 25.81 45.62
CA LEU A 52 -9.86 25.01 44.40
C LEU A 52 -9.31 25.73 43.14
N SER A 53 -9.50 27.05 43.05
CA SER A 53 -9.01 27.89 41.93
C SER A 53 -7.48 27.86 41.80
N THR A 54 -6.77 27.82 42.92
CA THR A 54 -5.30 27.79 42.98
C THR A 54 -4.78 26.47 42.42
N TYR A 55 -5.39 25.36 42.83
CA TYR A 55 -5.08 24.03 42.29
C TYR A 55 -5.41 23.91 40.80
N THR A 56 -6.53 24.48 40.34
CA THR A 56 -6.87 24.46 38.91
C THR A 56 -5.86 25.21 38.04
N SER A 57 -5.35 26.35 38.54
CA SER A 57 -4.31 27.13 37.86
C SER A 57 -2.99 26.36 37.79
N PHE A 58 -2.62 25.64 38.85
CA PHE A 58 -1.41 24.81 38.85
C PHE A 58 -1.50 23.64 37.86
N VAL A 59 -2.63 22.92 37.80
CA VAL A 59 -2.83 21.82 36.85
C VAL A 59 -2.73 22.30 35.39
N GLN A 60 -3.34 23.45 35.07
CA GLN A 60 -3.25 24.04 33.72
C GLN A 60 -1.83 24.49 33.37
N LYS A 61 -1.11 25.10 34.32
CA LYS A 61 0.28 25.54 34.11
C LYS A 61 1.22 24.36 33.85
N ILE A 62 1.04 23.26 34.59
CA ILE A 62 1.81 22.02 34.40
C ILE A 62 1.49 21.38 33.03
N GLY A 63 0.21 21.35 32.64
CA GLY A 63 -0.19 20.85 31.32
C GLY A 63 0.45 21.62 30.16
N HIS A 64 0.52 22.96 30.25
CA HIS A 64 1.23 23.78 29.27
C HIS A 64 2.75 23.54 29.27
N ALA A 65 3.35 23.33 30.45
CA ALA A 65 4.77 23.03 30.59
C ALA A 65 5.14 21.60 30.15
N LYS A 66 4.15 20.70 30.03
CA LYS A 66 4.32 19.27 29.71
C LYS A 66 5.23 18.53 30.68
N ASP A 67 5.22 18.92 31.95
CA ASP A 67 6.04 18.32 33.01
C ASP A 67 5.26 17.23 33.75
N LEU A 68 5.54 15.97 33.41
CA LEU A 68 4.87 14.81 34.00
C LEU A 68 5.22 14.61 35.48
N HIS A 69 6.45 14.95 35.90
CA HIS A 69 6.92 14.72 37.26
C HIS A 69 6.22 15.68 38.25
N CYS A 70 6.15 16.97 37.89
CA CYS A 70 5.37 17.94 38.65
C CYS A 70 3.87 17.57 38.66
N GLY A 71 3.35 17.00 37.57
CA GLY A 71 1.99 16.50 37.47
C GLY A 71 1.67 15.37 38.46
N HIS A 72 2.53 14.34 38.56
CA HIS A 72 2.39 13.25 39.54
C HIS A 72 2.49 13.73 40.99
N PHE A 73 3.41 14.66 41.26
CA PHE A 73 3.57 15.24 42.60
C PHE A 73 2.31 15.99 43.04
N LEU A 74 1.78 16.88 42.18
CA LEU A 74 0.57 17.63 42.47
C LEU A 74 -0.66 16.73 42.62
N HIS A 75 -0.81 15.73 41.75
CA HIS A 75 -1.92 14.78 41.83
C HIS A 75 -1.89 13.97 43.14
N THR A 76 -0.70 13.50 43.54
CA THR A 76 -0.53 12.75 44.81
C THR A 76 -0.82 13.61 46.03
N PHE A 77 -0.33 14.86 46.04
CA PHE A 77 -0.58 15.82 47.11
C PHE A 77 -2.08 16.11 47.28
N ILE A 78 -2.80 16.32 46.17
CA ILE A 78 -4.24 16.58 46.23
C ILE A 78 -5.03 15.37 46.73
N VAL A 79 -4.65 14.16 46.31
CA VAL A 79 -5.32 12.92 46.73
C VAL A 79 -5.09 12.60 48.22
N MET A 80 -3.88 12.87 48.74
CA MET A 80 -3.50 12.50 50.11
C MET A 80 -3.77 13.60 51.14
N ASP A 81 -3.56 14.87 50.77
CA ASP A 81 -3.43 15.98 51.71
C ASP A 81 -4.53 17.05 51.58
N THR A 82 -5.53 16.88 50.69
CA THR A 82 -6.60 17.87 50.47
C THR A 82 -8.01 17.25 50.44
N PRO A 83 -9.07 18.01 50.79
CA PRO A 83 -10.45 17.53 50.72
C PRO A 83 -10.99 17.40 49.28
N PHE A 84 -10.20 17.77 48.25
CA PHE A 84 -10.63 17.82 46.85
C PHE A 84 -10.38 16.52 46.07
N HIS A 85 -10.00 15.43 46.73
CA HIS A 85 -9.67 14.13 46.11
C HIS A 85 -10.79 13.56 45.21
N SER A 86 -12.05 13.90 45.46
CA SER A 86 -13.23 13.44 44.69
C SER A 86 -13.86 14.52 43.81
N ASN A 87 -13.19 15.67 43.63
CA ASN A 87 -13.72 16.77 42.84
C ASN A 87 -13.66 16.45 41.32
N ASN A 88 -14.81 16.16 40.71
CA ASN A 88 -14.91 15.79 39.30
C ASN A 88 -14.33 16.85 38.33
N TYR A 89 -14.42 18.14 38.65
CA TYR A 89 -13.85 19.21 37.82
C TYR A 89 -12.32 19.15 37.83
N LEU A 90 -11.73 19.01 39.01
CA LEU A 90 -10.28 18.90 39.15
C LEU A 90 -9.73 17.62 38.49
N LEU A 91 -10.42 16.49 38.66
CA LEU A 91 -10.08 15.23 38.01
C LEU A 91 -10.15 15.35 36.47
N SER A 92 -11.13 16.08 35.91
CA SER A 92 -11.21 16.33 34.46
C SER A 92 -10.01 17.13 33.94
N LEU A 93 -9.50 18.10 34.72
CA LEU A 93 -8.30 18.86 34.39
C LEU A 93 -7.03 18.01 34.49
N PHE A 94 -6.97 17.07 35.44
CA PHE A 94 -5.87 16.11 35.53
C PHE A 94 -5.84 15.17 34.33
N VAL A 95 -6.99 14.65 33.86
CA VAL A 95 -7.06 13.84 32.63
C VAL A 95 -6.52 14.63 31.44
N GLN A 96 -6.91 15.91 31.30
CA GLN A 96 -6.41 16.79 30.24
C GLN A 96 -4.89 17.04 30.35
N MET A 97 -4.39 17.30 31.56
CA MET A 97 -2.96 17.52 31.83
C MET A 97 -2.13 16.28 31.48
N TYR A 98 -2.52 15.10 31.97
CA TYR A 98 -1.84 13.85 31.64
C TYR A 98 -1.87 13.55 30.14
N GLY A 99 -2.98 13.87 29.47
CA GLY A 99 -3.08 13.83 28.01
C GLY A 99 -2.06 14.72 27.28
N GLN A 100 -1.86 15.95 27.76
CA GLN A 100 -0.85 16.88 27.22
C GLN A 100 0.59 16.41 27.50
N CYS A 101 0.81 15.76 28.64
CA CYS A 101 2.09 15.19 29.06
C CYS A 101 2.38 13.78 28.49
N ARG A 102 1.50 13.23 27.63
CA ARG A 102 1.58 11.87 27.05
C ARG A 102 1.56 10.72 28.09
N GLY A 103 1.08 10.97 29.32
CA GLY A 103 0.89 9.95 30.35
C GLY A 103 -0.47 9.25 30.21
N LEU A 104 -0.58 8.31 29.27
CA LEU A 104 -1.87 7.70 28.90
C LEU A 104 -2.48 6.84 30.03
N GLU A 105 -1.68 6.00 30.68
CA GLU A 105 -2.15 5.12 31.76
C GLU A 105 -2.66 5.93 32.96
N ASP A 106 -1.95 7.01 33.29
CA ASP A 106 -2.37 7.95 34.34
C ASP A 106 -3.68 8.65 33.98
N ALA A 107 -3.82 9.11 32.73
CA ALA A 107 -5.06 9.74 32.25
C ALA A 107 -6.26 8.78 32.34
N HIS A 108 -6.09 7.51 31.95
CA HIS A 108 -7.14 6.49 32.06
C HIS A 108 -7.46 6.14 33.51
N SER A 109 -6.45 6.08 34.39
CA SER A 109 -6.61 5.83 35.82
C SER A 109 -7.41 6.95 36.50
N VAL A 110 -7.07 8.21 36.24
CA VAL A 110 -7.81 9.37 36.76
C VAL A 110 -9.23 9.40 36.21
N PHE A 111 -9.41 9.09 34.93
CA PHE A 111 -10.73 9.02 34.30
C PHE A 111 -11.63 7.96 34.94
N ALA A 112 -11.08 6.81 35.33
CA ALA A 112 -11.82 5.76 36.03
C ALA A 112 -12.32 6.19 37.42
N GLN A 113 -11.63 7.12 38.08
CA GLN A 113 -11.97 7.62 39.41
C GLN A 113 -13.12 8.65 39.41
N ILE A 114 -13.47 9.23 38.25
CA ILE A 114 -14.56 10.20 38.12
C ILE A 114 -15.91 9.49 38.31
N GLN A 115 -16.67 9.88 39.35
CA GLN A 115 -17.96 9.25 39.69
C GLN A 115 -19.08 9.65 38.73
N GLU A 116 -19.17 10.93 38.38
CA GLU A 116 -20.14 11.45 37.39
C GLU A 116 -19.40 11.97 36.16
N LYS A 117 -19.36 11.15 35.12
CA LYS A 117 -18.73 11.51 33.84
C LYS A 117 -19.74 12.27 32.99
N ASN A 118 -19.38 13.47 32.58
CA ASN A 118 -20.15 14.26 31.62
C ASN A 118 -19.53 14.16 30.21
N VAL A 119 -20.26 14.64 29.20
CA VAL A 119 -19.81 14.63 27.79
C VAL A 119 -18.42 15.26 27.62
N TYR A 120 -18.11 16.30 28.40
CA TYR A 120 -16.79 16.95 28.40
C TYR A 120 -15.66 16.01 28.83
N THR A 121 -15.83 15.27 29.93
CA THR A 121 -14.83 14.28 30.39
C THR A 121 -14.62 13.15 29.39
N TRP A 122 -15.69 12.66 28.76
CA TRP A 122 -15.61 11.66 27.69
C TRP A 122 -14.87 12.20 26.46
N ASN A 123 -15.14 13.45 26.05
CA ASN A 123 -14.48 14.08 24.91
C ASN A 123 -12.98 14.29 25.13
N ILE A 124 -12.54 14.60 26.36
CA ILE A 124 -11.11 14.72 26.68
C ILE A 124 -10.41 13.38 26.45
N ILE A 125 -10.92 12.30 27.04
CA ILE A 125 -10.25 11.00 26.96
C ILE A 125 -10.30 10.45 25.53
N LEU A 126 -11.40 10.62 24.80
CA LEU A 126 -11.51 10.27 23.39
C LEU A 126 -10.52 11.06 22.54
N GLY A 127 -10.40 12.38 22.76
CA GLY A 127 -9.46 13.24 22.04
C GLY A 127 -7.99 12.92 22.31
N ILE A 128 -7.63 12.50 23.53
CA ILE A 128 -6.27 12.03 23.85
C ILE A 128 -5.94 10.77 23.07
N ASN A 129 -6.84 9.77 23.08
CA ASN A 129 -6.64 8.53 22.34
C ASN A 129 -6.65 8.74 20.82
N ALA A 130 -7.45 9.68 20.31
CA ALA A 130 -7.45 10.09 18.90
C ALA A 130 -6.08 10.64 18.45
N LYS A 131 -5.49 11.55 19.24
CA LYS A 131 -4.19 12.16 18.95
C LYS A 131 -3.03 11.16 19.00
N LEU A 132 -3.17 10.10 19.79
CA LEU A 132 -2.16 9.05 19.94
C LEU A 132 -2.36 7.87 18.98
N GLY A 133 -3.42 7.89 18.16
CA GLY A 133 -3.72 6.79 17.25
C GLY A 133 -3.99 5.49 18.02
N MET A 134 -4.77 5.52 19.10
CA MET A 134 -5.20 4.30 19.82
C MET A 134 -6.69 4.04 19.59
N TRP A 135 -7.04 3.61 18.38
CA TRP A 135 -8.43 3.45 17.91
C TRP A 135 -9.21 2.35 18.66
N TRP A 136 -8.60 1.22 18.99
CA TRP A 136 -9.28 0.15 19.74
C TRP A 136 -9.74 0.62 21.14
N LYS A 137 -8.91 1.41 21.83
CA LYS A 137 -9.24 2.05 23.11
C LYS A 137 -10.31 3.11 22.95
N MET A 138 -10.21 3.92 21.88
CA MET A 138 -11.24 4.91 21.54
C MET A 138 -12.61 4.23 21.35
N ARG A 139 -12.68 3.11 20.63
CA ARG A 139 -13.90 2.31 20.46
C ARG A 139 -14.47 1.82 21.79
N GLU A 140 -13.63 1.24 22.64
CA GLU A 140 -14.05 0.76 23.96
C GLU A 140 -14.66 1.89 24.80
N ILE A 141 -13.98 3.04 24.83
CA ILE A 141 -14.44 4.25 25.55
C ILE A 141 -15.76 4.75 24.98
N TYR A 142 -15.92 4.80 23.66
CA TYR A 142 -17.15 5.26 23.03
C TYR A 142 -18.33 4.32 23.34
N HIS A 143 -18.13 3.00 23.27
CA HIS A 143 -19.15 2.04 23.69
C HIS A 143 -19.51 2.19 25.18
N ARG A 144 -18.52 2.42 26.04
CA ARG A 144 -18.78 2.68 27.47
C ARG A 144 -19.59 3.96 27.70
N MET A 145 -19.30 5.03 26.96
CA MET A 145 -20.09 6.26 27.01
C MET A 145 -21.57 6.00 26.68
N LEU A 146 -21.85 5.18 25.66
CA LEU A 146 -23.22 4.79 25.28
C LEU A 146 -23.89 3.89 26.32
N VAL A 147 -23.16 2.94 26.90
CA VAL A 147 -23.68 2.05 27.97
C VAL A 147 -24.00 2.84 29.24
N GLU A 148 -23.22 3.87 29.56
CA GLU A 148 -23.47 4.82 30.65
C GLU A 148 -24.51 5.89 30.28
N CYS A 149 -25.26 5.71 29.17
CA CYS A 149 -26.35 6.56 28.69
C CYS A 149 -25.97 8.04 28.45
N CYS A 150 -24.68 8.32 28.21
CA CYS A 150 -24.21 9.65 27.84
C CYS A 150 -24.31 9.83 26.32
N LEU A 151 -25.16 10.76 25.87
CA LEU A 151 -25.34 11.03 24.44
C LEU A 151 -24.11 11.72 23.84
N PRO A 152 -23.55 11.24 22.71
CA PRO A 152 -22.49 11.90 21.98
C PRO A 152 -22.88 13.31 21.52
N ASP A 153 -21.95 14.26 21.63
CA ASP A 153 -22.10 15.57 20.99
C ASP A 153 -21.35 15.63 19.66
N LYS A 154 -21.45 16.76 18.96
CA LYS A 154 -20.75 17.00 17.70
C LYS A 154 -19.24 16.78 17.80
N TYR A 155 -18.62 17.11 18.93
CA TYR A 155 -17.18 16.95 19.15
C TYR A 155 -16.81 15.48 19.41
N THR A 156 -17.66 14.74 20.12
CA THR A 156 -17.55 13.29 20.28
C THR A 156 -17.53 12.62 18.92
N ILE A 157 -18.48 12.95 18.04
CA ILE A 157 -18.58 12.33 16.71
C ILE A 157 -17.37 12.71 15.84
N VAL A 158 -17.03 14.00 15.74
CA VAL A 158 -15.92 14.46 14.89
C VAL A 158 -14.57 13.91 15.37
N SER A 159 -14.32 13.83 16.68
CA SER A 159 -13.06 13.26 17.20
C SER A 159 -12.93 11.76 16.92
N ASN A 160 -14.03 11.01 16.94
CA ASN A 160 -14.07 9.59 16.58
C ASN A 160 -13.96 9.37 15.07
N LEU A 161 -14.46 10.28 14.24
CA LEU A 161 -14.36 10.20 12.79
C LEU A 161 -12.99 10.66 12.25
N SER A 162 -12.36 11.66 12.87
CA SER A 162 -11.15 12.35 12.35
C SER A 162 -9.81 11.65 12.57
N ALA A 163 -9.73 10.62 13.41
CA ALA A 163 -8.51 9.79 13.44
C ALA A 163 -8.34 9.06 12.08
N HIS A 164 -7.16 8.56 11.71
CA HIS A 164 -6.93 7.88 10.42
C HIS A 164 -7.78 6.61 10.20
N VAL A 165 -8.53 6.55 9.09
CA VAL A 165 -9.52 5.48 8.80
C VAL A 165 -8.86 4.34 8.02
N ASP A 166 -8.56 3.22 8.69
CA ASP A 166 -8.18 1.95 8.06
C ASP A 166 -9.42 1.12 7.68
N SER A 167 -9.26 0.09 6.83
CA SER A 167 -10.37 -0.73 6.31
C SER A 167 -11.22 -1.40 7.40
N GLU A 168 -10.60 -1.80 8.52
CA GLU A 168 -11.28 -2.42 9.67
C GLU A 168 -12.15 -1.40 10.41
N ARG A 169 -11.62 -0.19 10.61
CA ARG A 169 -12.28 0.91 11.30
C ARG A 169 -13.51 1.43 10.57
N LEU A 170 -13.56 1.26 9.25
CA LEU A 170 -14.68 1.75 8.48
C LEU A 170 -16.03 1.13 8.91
N THR A 171 -16.04 -0.16 9.21
CA THR A 171 -17.26 -0.86 9.63
C THR A 171 -17.82 -0.25 10.93
N GLU A 172 -16.94 0.14 11.83
CA GLU A 172 -17.26 0.78 13.11
C GLU A 172 -17.77 2.20 12.93
N CYS A 173 -17.13 3.01 12.07
CA CYS A 173 -17.61 4.36 11.76
C CYS A 173 -18.99 4.34 11.08
N LYS A 174 -19.26 3.35 10.22
CA LYS A 174 -20.59 3.12 9.65
C LYS A 174 -21.62 2.74 10.71
N ALA A 175 -21.25 1.87 11.67
CA ALA A 175 -22.11 1.52 12.79
C ALA A 175 -22.40 2.71 13.72
N MET A 176 -21.40 3.58 13.95
CA MET A 176 -21.58 4.82 14.69
C MET A 176 -22.57 5.75 13.98
N HIS A 177 -22.39 5.97 12.67
CA HIS A 177 -23.32 6.77 11.87
C HIS A 177 -24.75 6.24 11.96
N ALA A 178 -24.96 4.92 11.81
CA ALA A 178 -26.27 4.29 11.96
C ALA A 178 -26.91 4.56 13.33
N GLY A 179 -26.11 4.68 14.38
CA GLY A 179 -26.56 4.97 15.75
C GLY A 179 -27.11 6.39 15.94
N PHE A 180 -26.68 7.37 15.13
CA PHE A 180 -27.16 8.76 15.22
C PHE A 180 -27.83 9.27 13.94
N ALA A 181 -28.06 8.40 12.95
CA ALA A 181 -28.58 8.77 11.63
C ALA A 181 -29.98 9.39 11.63
N ASN A 182 -30.72 9.26 12.74
CA ASN A 182 -32.05 9.85 12.92
C ASN A 182 -32.04 11.04 13.90
N THR A 183 -30.86 11.57 14.22
CA THR A 183 -30.71 12.73 15.11
C THR A 183 -30.39 13.99 14.32
N HIS A 184 -30.63 15.17 14.91
CA HIS A 184 -30.24 16.47 14.34
C HIS A 184 -28.72 16.65 14.15
N LEU A 185 -27.91 15.67 14.57
CA LEU A 185 -26.45 15.73 14.40
C LEU A 185 -26.04 15.51 12.93
N GLU A 186 -26.84 14.83 12.10
CA GLU A 186 -26.55 14.74 10.66
C GLU A 186 -26.71 16.08 9.93
N GLU A 187 -27.56 16.97 10.44
CA GLU A 187 -27.83 18.29 9.86
C GLU A 187 -26.75 19.33 10.25
N ASP A 188 -25.90 19.01 11.24
CA ASP A 188 -24.79 19.86 11.66
C ASP A 188 -23.68 19.83 10.60
N MET A 189 -23.26 21.00 10.13
CA MET A 189 -22.29 21.16 9.05
C MET A 189 -20.93 20.53 9.34
N VAL A 190 -20.48 20.54 10.60
CA VAL A 190 -19.17 19.97 10.99
C VAL A 190 -19.23 18.45 10.98
N VAL A 191 -20.33 17.89 11.49
CA VAL A 191 -20.57 16.44 11.50
C VAL A 191 -20.80 15.93 10.08
N GLY A 192 -21.63 16.61 9.28
CA GLY A 192 -21.89 16.28 7.89
C GLY A 192 -20.63 16.31 7.03
N THR A 193 -19.78 17.33 7.17
CA THR A 193 -18.49 17.40 6.45
C THR A 193 -17.55 16.26 6.85
N ALA A 194 -17.47 15.92 8.14
CA ALA A 194 -16.66 14.80 8.62
C ALA A 194 -17.16 13.45 8.09
N LEU A 195 -18.48 13.24 8.02
CA LEU A 195 -19.10 12.05 7.45
C LEU A 195 -18.90 11.96 5.94
N MET A 196 -19.02 13.08 5.21
CA MET A 196 -18.73 13.11 3.77
C MET A 196 -17.29 12.69 3.48
N ASN A 197 -16.32 13.20 4.24
CA ASN A 197 -14.93 12.77 4.12
C ASN A 197 -14.77 11.30 4.48
N LEU A 198 -15.40 10.82 5.56
CA LEU A 198 -15.39 9.40 5.93
C LEU A 198 -15.85 8.54 4.74
N TYR A 199 -17.07 8.76 4.24
CA TYR A 199 -17.65 8.00 3.12
C TYR A 199 -16.90 8.19 1.81
N GLY A 200 -16.23 9.33 1.63
CA GLY A 200 -15.33 9.54 0.51
C GLY A 200 -14.13 8.62 0.51
N HIS A 201 -13.56 8.31 1.68
CA HIS A 201 -12.47 7.33 1.78
C HIS A 201 -12.92 5.88 1.53
N THR A 202 -14.24 5.61 1.55
CA THR A 202 -14.81 4.25 1.39
C THR A 202 -15.22 3.92 -0.02
N GLY A 203 -15.27 4.91 -0.90
CA GLY A 203 -15.86 4.77 -2.23
C GLY A 203 -17.39 4.94 -2.28
N ASP A 204 -18.07 5.13 -1.14
CA ASP A 204 -19.53 5.30 -1.08
C ASP A 204 -19.95 6.75 -1.39
N THR A 205 -19.57 7.21 -2.59
CA THR A 205 -19.85 8.58 -3.08
C THR A 205 -21.33 8.93 -3.05
N ASN A 206 -22.23 7.98 -3.30
CA ASN A 206 -23.68 8.23 -3.27
C ASN A 206 -24.17 8.66 -1.88
N LEU A 207 -23.64 8.06 -0.81
CA LEU A 207 -23.99 8.45 0.56
C LEU A 207 -23.41 9.82 0.91
N ALA A 208 -22.20 10.13 0.45
CA ALA A 208 -21.62 11.47 0.61
C ALA A 208 -22.49 12.54 -0.09
N THR A 209 -23.01 12.27 -1.28
CA THR A 209 -23.94 13.18 -1.99
C THR A 209 -25.27 13.33 -1.25
N ILE A 210 -25.83 12.24 -0.71
CA ILE A 210 -27.09 12.29 0.07
C ILE A 210 -26.88 13.14 1.33
N LEU A 211 -25.78 12.95 2.04
CA LEU A 211 -25.43 13.74 3.23
C LEU A 211 -25.25 15.22 2.88
N PHE A 212 -24.61 15.52 1.74
CA PHE A 212 -24.50 16.88 1.25
C PHE A 212 -25.88 17.50 1.07
N VAL A 213 -26.81 16.84 0.35
CA VAL A 213 -28.17 17.36 0.12
C VAL A 213 -28.96 17.55 1.42
N LYS A 214 -28.72 16.74 2.46
CA LYS A 214 -29.35 16.92 3.78
C LYS A 214 -28.89 18.18 4.51
N LEU A 215 -27.71 18.73 4.18
CA LEU A 215 -27.22 19.97 4.77
C LEU A 215 -27.96 21.16 4.12
N HIS A 216 -28.92 21.77 4.82
CA HIS A 216 -29.78 22.81 4.26
C HIS A 216 -29.04 24.12 3.88
N ASN A 217 -27.82 24.31 4.38
CA ASN A 217 -26.93 25.41 4.02
C ASN A 217 -25.54 24.85 3.70
N HIS A 218 -25.14 24.90 2.43
CA HIS A 218 -23.79 24.54 2.00
C HIS A 218 -22.90 25.78 2.01
N ASP A 219 -21.79 25.72 2.74
CA ASP A 219 -20.71 26.70 2.62
C ASP A 219 -19.62 26.19 1.65
N LEU A 220 -18.67 27.07 1.34
CA LEU A 220 -17.55 26.72 0.46
C LEU A 220 -16.72 25.54 1.01
N ILE A 221 -16.66 25.35 2.33
CA ILE A 221 -15.91 24.26 2.98
C ILE A 221 -16.58 22.91 2.69
N THR A 222 -17.90 22.84 2.84
CA THR A 222 -18.70 21.64 2.58
C THR A 222 -18.63 21.27 1.09
N CYS A 223 -18.76 22.27 0.20
CA CYS A 223 -18.61 22.07 -1.25
C CYS A 223 -17.20 21.59 -1.63
N ASN A 224 -16.15 22.23 -1.10
CA ASN A 224 -14.76 21.81 -1.35
C ASN A 224 -14.49 20.38 -0.87
N SER A 225 -15.07 19.99 0.27
CA SER A 225 -14.94 18.64 0.81
C SER A 225 -15.61 17.62 -0.12
N LEU A 226 -16.80 17.92 -0.67
CA LEU A 226 -17.45 17.03 -1.64
C LEU A 226 -16.68 16.94 -2.96
N ILE A 227 -16.12 18.04 -3.47
CA ILE A 227 -15.24 18.03 -4.64
C ILE A 227 -14.03 17.12 -4.40
N ALA A 228 -13.39 17.23 -3.22
CA ALA A 228 -12.26 16.37 -2.87
C ALA A 228 -12.65 14.88 -2.77
N VAL A 229 -13.85 14.57 -2.26
CA VAL A 229 -14.39 13.21 -2.24
C VAL A 229 -14.58 12.67 -3.66
N TYR A 230 -15.16 13.46 -4.57
CA TYR A 230 -15.29 13.05 -5.97
C TYR A 230 -13.93 12.88 -6.66
N ALA A 231 -12.97 13.75 -6.35
CA ALA A 231 -11.59 13.67 -6.85
C ALA A 231 -10.92 12.35 -6.47
N GLN A 232 -10.99 11.97 -5.18
CA GLN A 232 -10.40 10.72 -4.67
C GLN A 232 -10.99 9.47 -5.34
N GLN A 233 -12.24 9.54 -5.78
CA GLN A 233 -12.98 8.43 -6.36
C GLN A 233 -13.00 8.44 -7.89
N GLY A 234 -12.26 9.36 -8.54
CA GLY A 234 -12.20 9.47 -9.99
C GLY A 234 -13.51 9.91 -10.65
N LYS A 235 -14.40 10.59 -9.92
CA LYS A 235 -15.67 11.13 -10.41
C LYS A 235 -15.51 12.58 -10.89
N GLU A 236 -14.78 12.73 -11.99
CA GLU A 236 -14.27 14.02 -12.48
C GLU A 236 -15.39 14.95 -12.96
N ASN A 237 -16.43 14.39 -13.59
CA ASN A 237 -17.57 15.16 -14.12
C ASN A 237 -18.43 15.74 -12.99
N GLU A 238 -18.73 14.93 -11.96
CA GLU A 238 -19.52 15.34 -10.81
C GLU A 238 -18.80 16.40 -9.96
N ALA A 239 -17.47 16.27 -9.83
CA ALA A 239 -16.64 17.30 -9.21
C ALA A 239 -16.75 18.65 -9.94
N PHE A 240 -16.72 18.63 -11.28
CA PHE A 240 -16.82 19.85 -12.08
C PHE A 240 -18.22 20.46 -12.09
N GLN A 241 -19.28 19.63 -12.16
CA GLN A 241 -20.66 20.11 -12.05
C GLN A 241 -20.91 20.82 -10.72
N LEU A 242 -20.37 20.28 -9.63
CA LEU A 242 -20.44 20.93 -8.33
C LEU A 242 -19.67 22.24 -8.30
N PHE A 243 -18.50 22.30 -8.96
CA PHE A 243 -17.77 23.56 -9.12
C PHE A 243 -18.56 24.61 -9.92
N GLU A 244 -19.21 24.24 -11.03
CA GLU A 244 -20.09 25.15 -11.76
C GLU A 244 -21.26 25.64 -10.90
N HIS A 245 -21.80 24.77 -10.03
CA HIS A 245 -22.81 25.16 -9.06
C HIS A 245 -22.30 26.18 -8.04
N ILE A 246 -21.06 26.01 -7.53
CA ILE A 246 -20.41 27.00 -6.63
C ILE A 246 -20.36 28.38 -7.31
N LEU A 247 -20.01 28.42 -8.61
CA LEU A 247 -19.97 29.66 -9.38
C LEU A 247 -21.36 30.28 -9.57
N GLN A 248 -22.37 29.47 -9.86
CA GLN A 248 -23.76 29.93 -10.06
C GLN A 248 -24.37 30.49 -8.77
N GLN A 249 -24.00 29.94 -7.61
CA GLN A 249 -24.42 30.44 -6.29
C GLN A 249 -23.69 31.73 -5.86
N GLY A 250 -22.71 32.20 -6.66
CA GLY A 250 -21.97 33.43 -6.39
C GLY A 250 -20.88 33.29 -5.32
N PHE A 251 -20.48 32.07 -4.96
CA PHE A 251 -19.32 31.87 -4.09
C PHE A 251 -18.04 32.20 -4.86
N LEU A 252 -17.10 32.90 -4.21
CA LEU A 252 -15.76 33.14 -4.74
C LEU A 252 -14.88 31.91 -4.49
N PRO A 253 -14.44 31.18 -5.52
CA PRO A 253 -13.52 30.06 -5.36
C PRO A 253 -12.23 30.53 -4.71
N ASN A 254 -11.71 29.76 -3.76
CA ASN A 254 -10.44 30.05 -3.10
C ASN A 254 -9.38 29.02 -3.48
N ARG A 255 -8.15 29.21 -2.97
CA ARG A 255 -7.00 28.30 -3.19
C ARG A 255 -7.34 26.82 -2.93
N VAL A 256 -8.15 26.54 -1.91
CA VAL A 256 -8.57 25.18 -1.56
C VAL A 256 -9.54 24.61 -2.61
N THR A 257 -10.44 25.44 -3.14
CA THR A 257 -11.33 25.06 -4.25
C THR A 257 -10.53 24.72 -5.51
N PHE A 258 -9.54 25.54 -5.87
CA PHE A 258 -8.66 25.28 -7.02
C PHE A 258 -7.90 23.96 -6.88
N LEU A 259 -7.34 23.69 -5.70
CA LEU A 259 -6.65 22.42 -5.41
C LEU A 259 -7.60 21.23 -5.52
N ALA A 260 -8.79 21.30 -4.91
CA ALA A 260 -9.75 20.19 -4.92
C ALA A 260 -10.23 19.85 -6.34
N VAL A 261 -10.50 20.85 -7.17
CA VAL A 261 -10.92 20.65 -8.57
C VAL A 261 -9.78 20.07 -9.41
N VAL A 262 -8.55 20.55 -9.23
CA VAL A 262 -7.39 20.01 -9.94
C VAL A 262 -7.02 18.61 -9.48
N ASP A 263 -7.19 18.27 -8.21
CA ASP A 263 -7.02 16.89 -7.75
C ASP A 263 -8.05 15.94 -8.37
N ALA A 264 -9.22 16.43 -8.80
CA ALA A 264 -10.15 15.64 -9.61
C ALA A 264 -9.65 15.46 -11.05
N CYS A 265 -8.77 16.34 -11.53
CA CYS A 265 -8.21 16.32 -12.88
C CYS A 265 -6.85 15.61 -12.93
N ASN A 266 -6.79 14.36 -12.47
CA ASN A 266 -5.53 13.60 -12.40
C ASN A 266 -5.32 12.61 -13.55
N THR A 267 -6.29 12.47 -14.47
CA THR A 267 -6.21 11.52 -15.59
C THR A 267 -6.17 12.23 -16.94
N SER A 268 -5.72 11.54 -17.98
CA SER A 268 -5.78 12.03 -19.36
C SER A 268 -7.22 12.25 -19.85
N ALA A 269 -8.18 11.48 -19.32
CA ALA A 269 -9.61 11.67 -19.59
C ALA A 269 -10.13 13.01 -19.01
N ALA A 270 -9.58 13.43 -17.86
CA ALA A 270 -9.94 14.68 -17.18
C ALA A 270 -9.40 15.94 -17.85
N LEU A 271 -8.48 15.83 -18.82
CA LEU A 271 -7.79 16.98 -19.43
C LEU A 271 -8.77 18.01 -20.01
N PHE A 272 -9.88 17.53 -20.57
CA PHE A 272 -10.93 18.40 -21.12
C PHE A 272 -11.58 19.28 -20.03
N ILE A 273 -11.84 18.71 -18.86
CA ILE A 273 -12.40 19.40 -17.70
C ILE A 273 -11.37 20.41 -17.16
N GLY A 274 -10.13 19.97 -17.00
CA GLY A 274 -9.02 20.84 -16.59
C GLY A 274 -8.81 22.05 -17.54
N LYS A 275 -8.97 21.85 -18.86
CA LYS A 275 -8.91 22.95 -19.86
C LYS A 275 -10.07 23.93 -19.73
N LYS A 276 -11.30 23.46 -19.48
CA LYS A 276 -12.44 24.36 -19.20
C LYS A 276 -12.21 25.19 -17.96
N PHE A 277 -11.69 24.57 -16.90
CA PHE A 277 -11.36 25.25 -15.66
C PHE A 277 -10.25 26.30 -15.84
N HIS A 278 -9.19 25.95 -16.57
CA HIS A 278 -8.11 26.89 -16.90
C HIS A 278 -8.60 28.07 -17.75
N ALA A 279 -9.52 27.84 -18.69
CA ALA A 279 -10.16 28.90 -19.46
C ALA A 279 -11.00 29.83 -18.57
N TYR A 280 -11.72 29.30 -17.59
CA TYR A 280 -12.43 30.12 -16.59
C TYR A 280 -11.45 31.01 -15.82
N VAL A 281 -10.36 30.45 -15.29
CA VAL A 281 -9.34 31.21 -14.54
C VAL A 281 -8.69 32.28 -15.41
N SER A 282 -8.44 31.97 -16.69
CA SER A 282 -7.88 32.92 -17.66
C SER A 282 -8.79 34.13 -17.92
N CYS A 283 -10.09 33.99 -17.64
CA CYS A 283 -11.08 35.07 -17.74
C CYS A 283 -11.26 35.85 -16.42
N THR A 284 -10.49 35.52 -15.37
CA THR A 284 -10.51 36.18 -14.05
C THR A 284 -9.19 36.89 -13.79
N GLU A 285 -9.13 37.79 -12.79
CA GLU A 285 -7.88 38.46 -12.36
C GLU A 285 -6.85 37.51 -11.69
N LEU A 286 -7.12 36.20 -11.66
CA LEU A 286 -6.28 35.17 -11.03
C LEU A 286 -5.33 34.47 -12.02
N ASP A 287 -5.37 34.83 -13.31
CA ASP A 287 -4.57 34.25 -14.39
C ASP A 287 -3.05 34.47 -14.23
N LEU A 288 -2.66 35.42 -13.37
CA LEU A 288 -1.27 35.73 -13.03
C LEU A 288 -0.86 35.34 -11.61
N ASP A 289 -1.74 34.73 -10.78
CA ASP A 289 -1.32 34.25 -9.45
C ASP A 289 -0.34 33.06 -9.61
N PRO A 290 0.94 33.19 -9.18
CA PRO A 290 1.92 32.12 -9.29
C PRO A 290 1.47 30.81 -8.63
N PHE A 291 0.65 30.89 -7.59
CA PHE A 291 0.09 29.72 -6.92
C PHE A 291 -0.90 28.97 -7.83
N VAL A 292 -1.82 29.69 -8.48
CA VAL A 292 -2.83 29.12 -9.37
C VAL A 292 -2.17 28.53 -10.61
N LEU A 293 -1.20 29.22 -11.20
CA LEU A 293 -0.40 28.70 -12.31
C LEU A 293 0.38 27.43 -11.93
N THR A 294 0.95 27.36 -10.72
CA THR A 294 1.64 26.15 -10.22
C THR A 294 0.69 24.95 -10.10
N ILE A 295 -0.54 25.18 -9.65
CA ILE A 295 -1.59 24.15 -9.61
C ILE A 295 -1.88 23.63 -11.02
N PHE A 296 -2.04 24.52 -12.01
CA PHE A 296 -2.28 24.12 -13.40
C PHE A 296 -1.09 23.39 -14.02
N ILE A 297 0.16 23.78 -13.73
CA ILE A 297 1.35 23.04 -14.17
C ILE A 297 1.31 21.60 -13.67
N SER A 298 0.95 21.40 -12.39
CA SER A 298 0.79 20.05 -11.83
C SER A 298 -0.36 19.29 -12.49
N MET A 299 -1.49 19.95 -12.78
CA MET A 299 -2.66 19.34 -13.44
C MET A 299 -2.30 18.85 -14.84
N TYR A 300 -1.80 19.75 -15.69
CA TYR A 300 -1.43 19.43 -17.07
C TYR A 300 -0.36 18.34 -17.12
N GLY A 301 0.55 18.32 -16.16
CA GLY A 301 1.54 17.27 -16.04
C GLY A 301 0.97 15.90 -15.68
N LYS A 302 -0.02 15.83 -14.77
CA LYS A 302 -0.74 14.58 -14.46
C LYS A 302 -1.63 14.12 -15.63
N CYS A 303 -2.20 15.06 -16.38
CA CYS A 303 -3.01 14.79 -17.58
C CYS A 303 -2.18 14.55 -18.86
N ASP A 304 -0.86 14.37 -18.74
CA ASP A 304 0.06 14.07 -19.85
C ASP A 304 0.24 15.17 -20.92
N ASP A 305 -0.24 16.41 -20.70
CA ASP A 305 -0.06 17.56 -21.60
C ASP A 305 1.18 18.38 -21.20
N LEU A 306 2.35 17.83 -21.50
CA LEU A 306 3.64 18.42 -21.14
C LEU A 306 3.87 19.79 -21.79
N GLY A 307 3.35 20.02 -22.99
CA GLY A 307 3.51 21.27 -23.72
C GLY A 307 2.86 22.44 -22.99
N MET A 308 1.62 22.24 -22.52
CA MET A 308 0.92 23.25 -21.73
C MET A 308 1.57 23.48 -20.36
N ALA A 309 2.05 22.42 -19.70
CA ALA A 309 2.75 22.54 -18.41
C ALA A 309 4.02 23.41 -18.53
N VAL A 310 4.83 23.19 -19.58
CA VAL A 310 6.04 24.01 -19.84
C VAL A 310 5.67 25.45 -20.20
N SER A 311 4.66 25.64 -21.07
CA SER A 311 4.22 27.00 -21.45
C SER A 311 3.75 27.83 -20.25
N LEU A 312 3.05 27.22 -19.30
CA LEU A 312 2.62 27.91 -18.07
C LEU A 312 3.79 28.21 -17.14
N PHE A 313 4.76 27.30 -17.06
CA PHE A 313 5.99 27.54 -16.30
C PHE A 313 6.83 28.69 -16.88
N ASP A 314 6.85 28.84 -18.20
CA ASP A 314 7.54 29.93 -18.90
C ASP A 314 6.84 31.29 -18.75
N LYS A 315 5.53 31.30 -18.46
CA LYS A 315 4.77 32.52 -18.18
C LYS A 315 4.96 33.05 -16.75
N LEU A 316 5.51 32.26 -15.82
CA LEU A 316 5.77 32.70 -14.45
C LEU A 316 6.86 33.76 -14.43
N SER A 317 6.52 34.97 -13.97
CA SER A 317 7.47 36.07 -13.79
C SER A 317 8.34 35.92 -12.55
N ASP A 318 7.84 35.24 -11.51
CA ASP A 318 8.58 34.86 -10.31
C ASP A 318 8.36 33.35 -10.05
N ARG A 319 9.44 32.57 -10.19
CA ARG A 319 9.40 31.11 -10.08
C ARG A 319 9.83 30.69 -8.70
N HIS A 320 8.86 30.28 -7.89
CA HIS A 320 9.13 29.75 -6.55
C HIS A 320 9.55 28.28 -6.57
N VAL A 321 10.17 27.80 -5.49
CA VAL A 321 10.59 26.40 -5.30
C VAL A 321 9.47 25.40 -5.61
N VAL A 322 8.23 25.70 -5.24
CA VAL A 322 7.07 24.83 -5.51
C VAL A 322 6.82 24.68 -7.02
N SER A 323 6.92 25.77 -7.79
CA SER A 323 6.73 25.75 -9.25
C SER A 323 7.84 24.96 -9.96
N TRP A 324 9.09 25.10 -9.50
CA TRP A 324 10.22 24.28 -9.94
C TRP A 324 10.00 22.80 -9.65
N ASN A 325 9.59 22.47 -8.42
CA ASN A 325 9.30 21.09 -8.03
C ASN A 325 8.17 20.48 -8.87
N SER A 326 7.13 21.25 -9.19
CA SER A 326 6.05 20.82 -10.08
C SER A 326 6.57 20.46 -11.47
N ILE A 327 7.29 21.36 -12.16
CA ILE A 327 7.76 21.07 -13.52
C ILE A 327 8.82 19.95 -13.57
N ILE A 328 9.71 19.90 -12.57
CA ILE A 328 10.70 18.83 -12.42
C ILE A 328 10.02 17.47 -12.22
N SER A 329 8.99 17.41 -11.38
CA SER A 329 8.20 16.20 -11.15
C SER A 329 7.51 15.71 -12.42
N VAL A 330 6.88 16.62 -13.15
CA VAL A 330 6.20 16.29 -14.41
C VAL A 330 7.18 15.72 -15.44
N LYS A 331 8.36 16.32 -15.60
CA LYS A 331 9.42 15.83 -16.50
C LYS A 331 10.01 14.49 -16.02
N ALA A 332 10.15 14.30 -14.71
CA ALA A 332 10.63 13.06 -14.11
C ALA A 332 9.68 11.88 -14.37
N HIS A 333 8.37 12.09 -14.19
CA HIS A 333 7.35 11.07 -14.46
C HIS A 333 7.30 10.64 -15.93
N LYS A 334 7.62 11.54 -16.87
CA LYS A 334 7.71 11.24 -18.30
C LYS A 334 9.02 10.55 -18.73
N GLY A 335 9.95 10.33 -17.81
CA GLY A 335 11.24 9.72 -18.12
C GLY A 335 12.19 10.64 -18.90
N HIS A 336 11.91 11.95 -18.97
CA HIS A 336 12.80 12.93 -19.61
C HIS A 336 13.93 13.36 -18.65
N LYS A 337 14.82 12.42 -18.33
CA LYS A 337 15.85 12.59 -17.28
C LYS A 337 16.84 13.72 -17.58
N ASP A 338 17.15 13.94 -18.86
CA ASP A 338 18.01 15.05 -19.28
C ASP A 338 17.37 16.42 -19.00
N ASP A 339 16.05 16.54 -19.21
CA ASP A 339 15.31 17.77 -18.87
C ASP A 339 15.30 18.02 -17.36
N VAL A 340 15.11 16.97 -16.56
CA VAL A 340 15.11 17.05 -15.09
C VAL A 340 16.42 17.64 -14.58
N PHE A 341 17.56 17.14 -15.08
CA PHE A 341 18.87 17.61 -14.67
C PHE A 341 19.14 19.04 -15.14
N ARG A 342 18.70 19.41 -16.36
CA ARG A 342 18.79 20.79 -16.86
C ARG A 342 17.98 21.78 -16.03
N LEU A 343 16.73 21.43 -15.70
CA LEU A 343 15.85 22.27 -14.88
C LEU A 343 16.40 22.47 -13.47
N PHE A 344 17.05 21.46 -12.89
CA PHE A 344 17.73 21.59 -11.60
C PHE A 344 18.85 22.66 -11.65
N PHE A 345 19.68 22.67 -12.68
CA PHE A 345 20.71 23.71 -12.82
C PHE A 345 20.10 25.08 -13.10
N GLN A 346 19.04 25.15 -13.90
CA GLN A 346 18.36 26.41 -14.19
C GLN A 346 17.76 27.02 -12.90
N MET A 347 17.13 26.19 -12.07
CA MET A 347 16.63 26.58 -10.75
C MET A 347 17.73 27.25 -9.91
N GLN A 348 18.93 26.67 -9.88
CA GLN A 348 20.07 27.22 -9.14
C GLN A 348 20.59 28.52 -9.75
N GLN A 349 20.67 28.63 -11.08
CA GLN A 349 21.11 29.83 -11.77
C GLN A 349 20.15 31.01 -11.56
N GLU A 350 18.84 30.74 -11.49
CA GLU A 350 17.81 31.72 -11.18
C GLU A 350 17.70 32.02 -9.67
N GLY A 351 18.64 31.53 -8.85
CA GLY A 351 18.77 31.86 -7.43
C GLY A 351 17.81 31.10 -6.50
N SER A 352 17.07 30.13 -7.01
CA SER A 352 16.17 29.28 -6.22
C SER A 352 16.94 28.10 -5.60
N LEU A 353 16.88 27.96 -4.28
CA LEU A 353 17.55 26.87 -3.57
C LEU A 353 16.70 25.59 -3.60
N PRO A 354 17.26 24.45 -4.05
CA PRO A 354 16.58 23.15 -3.97
C PRO A 354 16.21 22.76 -2.55
N ASP A 355 15.03 22.16 -2.37
CA ASP A 355 14.57 21.63 -1.10
C ASP A 355 14.54 20.09 -1.08
N LYS A 356 14.06 19.52 0.03
CA LYS A 356 13.95 18.05 0.18
C LYS A 356 13.09 17.41 -0.89
N VAL A 357 12.03 18.10 -1.34
CA VAL A 357 11.11 17.61 -2.38
C VAL A 357 11.82 17.64 -3.74
N THR A 358 12.63 18.66 -4.02
CA THR A 358 13.47 18.73 -5.23
C THR A 358 14.40 17.52 -5.32
N PHE A 359 15.19 17.26 -4.26
CA PHE A 359 16.15 16.16 -4.25
C PHE A 359 15.47 14.80 -4.38
N ARG A 360 14.39 14.57 -3.62
CA ARG A 360 13.63 13.32 -3.71
C ARG A 360 13.15 13.07 -5.14
N THR A 361 12.56 14.09 -5.78
CA THR A 361 12.01 13.97 -7.13
C THR A 361 13.10 13.64 -8.15
N ILE A 362 14.24 14.34 -8.10
CA ILE A 362 15.37 14.11 -9.01
C ILE A 362 15.98 12.72 -8.80
N LEU A 363 16.27 12.32 -7.56
CA LEU A 363 16.84 11.01 -7.24
C LEU A 363 15.88 9.87 -7.62
N CYS A 364 14.57 10.09 -7.49
CA CYS A 364 13.55 9.14 -7.93
C CYS A 364 13.53 8.93 -9.45
N SER A 365 13.93 9.94 -10.23
CA SER A 365 13.91 9.89 -11.70
C SER A 365 15.09 9.11 -12.31
N PHE A 366 16.18 8.93 -11.55
CA PHE A 366 17.35 8.23 -12.03
C PHE A 366 17.18 6.70 -11.94
N SER A 367 17.49 6.02 -13.04
CA SER A 367 17.45 4.57 -13.13
C SER A 367 18.45 4.06 -14.18
N GLY A 368 19.19 3.01 -13.84
CA GLY A 368 20.22 2.43 -14.71
C GLY A 368 21.61 3.08 -14.58
N TYR A 369 22.60 2.41 -15.17
CA TYR A 369 24.02 2.73 -15.00
C TYR A 369 24.43 4.11 -15.55
N SER A 370 23.80 4.55 -16.64
CA SER A 370 24.09 5.83 -17.29
C SER A 370 23.81 7.05 -16.39
N ASP A 371 22.89 6.91 -15.44
CA ASP A 371 22.49 8.00 -14.54
C ASP A 371 23.30 8.03 -13.23
N LEU A 372 24.08 6.99 -12.94
CA LEU A 372 24.84 6.86 -11.69
C LEU A 372 25.79 8.04 -11.46
N GLY A 373 26.46 8.51 -12.53
CA GLY A 373 27.34 9.68 -12.47
C GLY A 373 26.60 10.95 -12.03
N ARG A 374 25.39 11.18 -12.58
CA ARG A 374 24.54 12.32 -12.23
C ARG A 374 23.99 12.18 -10.80
N GLY A 375 23.57 10.98 -10.41
CA GLY A 375 23.14 10.66 -9.04
C GLY A 375 24.23 10.95 -8.00
N LYS A 376 25.49 10.58 -8.29
CA LYS A 376 26.65 10.88 -7.43
C LYS A 376 26.90 12.38 -7.28
N LEU A 377 26.75 13.17 -8.36
CA LEU A 377 26.86 14.64 -8.28
C LEU A 377 25.79 15.26 -7.38
N ILE A 378 24.54 14.79 -7.51
CA ILE A 378 23.45 15.24 -6.63
C ILE A 378 23.72 14.83 -5.18
N HIS A 379 24.23 13.62 -4.93
CA HIS A 379 24.59 13.18 -3.58
C HIS A 379 25.66 14.07 -2.94
N ILE A 380 26.72 14.42 -3.67
CA ILE A 380 27.74 15.37 -3.18
C ILE A 380 27.11 16.72 -2.83
N TYR A 381 26.18 17.19 -3.66
CA TYR A 381 25.47 18.44 -3.38
C TYR A 381 24.58 18.33 -2.12
N VAL A 382 23.83 17.24 -1.96
CA VAL A 382 23.03 16.97 -0.76
C VAL A 382 23.89 17.00 0.51
N MET A 383 25.08 16.39 0.48
CA MET A 383 26.04 16.44 1.59
C MET A 383 26.53 17.86 1.86
N SER A 384 26.82 18.64 0.81
CA SER A 384 27.23 20.04 0.95
C SER A 384 26.16 20.91 1.62
N GLN A 385 24.88 20.56 1.43
CA GLN A 385 23.73 21.24 2.03
C GLN A 385 23.30 20.67 3.39
N LYS A 386 24.03 19.68 3.93
CA LYS A 386 23.74 19.00 5.21
C LYS A 386 22.35 18.34 5.26
N PHE A 387 21.89 17.85 4.11
CA PHE A 387 20.64 17.11 3.99
C PHE A 387 20.83 15.58 4.07
N ASP A 388 22.08 15.13 4.22
CA ASP A 388 22.50 13.72 4.26
C ASP A 388 21.96 12.95 5.48
N SER A 389 21.70 13.64 6.60
CA SER A 389 21.08 13.03 7.79
C SER A 389 19.55 12.93 7.71
N ASP A 390 18.93 13.46 6.65
CA ASP A 390 17.47 13.44 6.52
C ASP A 390 16.98 12.07 6.02
N MET A 391 16.03 11.47 6.73
CA MET A 391 15.52 10.13 6.41
C MET A 391 14.91 10.05 5.01
N ILE A 392 14.16 11.07 4.58
CA ILE A 392 13.47 11.06 3.28
C ILE A 392 14.49 11.06 2.14
N ILE A 393 15.55 11.85 2.30
CA ILE A 393 16.64 11.95 1.32
C ILE A 393 17.52 10.70 1.37
N GLY A 394 17.78 10.17 2.57
CA GLY A 394 18.49 8.90 2.76
C GLY A 394 17.83 7.76 2.01
N THR A 395 16.51 7.59 2.16
CA THR A 395 15.72 6.58 1.42
C THR A 395 15.73 6.83 -0.09
N ALA A 396 15.66 8.09 -0.54
CA ALA A 396 15.71 8.43 -1.96
C ALA A 396 17.08 8.14 -2.60
N LEU A 397 18.17 8.46 -1.90
CA LEU A 397 19.55 8.15 -2.31
C LEU A 397 19.77 6.64 -2.36
N PHE A 398 19.33 5.93 -1.32
CA PHE A 398 19.35 4.47 -1.26
C PHE A 398 18.62 3.85 -2.46
N GLY A 399 17.39 4.29 -2.75
CA GLY A 399 16.61 3.80 -3.88
C GLY A 399 17.24 4.14 -5.24
N MET A 400 17.89 5.30 -5.36
CA MET A 400 18.62 5.70 -6.57
C MET A 400 19.82 4.78 -6.82
N TYR A 401 20.68 4.58 -5.82
CA TYR A 401 21.84 3.68 -5.95
C TYR A 401 21.42 2.25 -6.27
N GLY A 402 20.33 1.79 -5.63
CA GLY A 402 19.73 0.50 -5.94
C GLY A 402 19.28 0.36 -7.40
N ARG A 403 18.50 1.32 -7.91
CA ARG A 403 18.07 1.34 -9.32
C ARG A 403 19.21 1.55 -10.32
N CYS A 404 20.35 2.09 -9.89
CA CYS A 404 21.56 2.25 -10.69
C CYS A 404 22.54 1.07 -10.54
N SER A 405 22.15 0.00 -9.84
CA SER A 405 22.93 -1.23 -9.63
C SER A 405 24.27 -1.00 -8.89
N ASP A 406 24.40 0.08 -8.10
CA ASP A 406 25.56 0.33 -7.23
C ASP A 406 25.23 -0.16 -5.81
N LEU A 407 25.25 -1.49 -5.64
CA LEU A 407 24.85 -2.18 -4.40
C LEU A 407 25.71 -1.76 -3.20
N GLU A 408 27.00 -1.49 -3.39
CA GLU A 408 27.90 -1.09 -2.31
C GLU A 408 27.50 0.28 -1.75
N SER A 409 27.20 1.24 -2.61
CA SER A 409 26.74 2.57 -2.18
C SER A 409 25.35 2.52 -1.57
N ALA A 410 24.45 1.68 -2.12
CA ALA A 410 23.13 1.43 -1.54
C ALA A 410 23.25 0.83 -0.13
N ARG A 411 24.15 -0.13 0.08
CA ARG A 411 24.43 -0.75 1.38
C ARG A 411 24.93 0.26 2.40
N ARG A 412 25.88 1.11 2.03
CA ARG A 412 26.40 2.16 2.93
C ARG A 412 25.30 3.14 3.37
N MET A 413 24.45 3.57 2.43
CA MET A 413 23.30 4.42 2.75
C MET A 413 22.32 3.71 3.68
N PHE A 414 22.06 2.43 3.40
CA PHE A 414 21.18 1.60 4.23
C PHE A 414 21.70 1.48 5.66
N ASP A 415 22.95 1.09 5.85
CA ASP A 415 23.55 0.93 7.17
C ASP A 415 23.52 2.23 7.97
N GLY A 416 23.72 3.39 7.31
CA GLY A 416 23.66 4.72 7.91
C GLY A 416 22.28 5.20 8.38
N MET A 417 21.18 4.55 8.00
CA MET A 417 19.83 4.94 8.44
C MET A 417 19.60 4.61 9.93
N ILE A 418 19.23 5.61 10.73
CA ILE A 418 18.99 5.48 12.20
C ILE A 418 17.77 4.59 12.49
N ASN A 419 16.66 4.82 11.77
CA ASN A 419 15.42 4.04 11.90
C ASN A 419 15.07 3.44 10.53
N LYS A 420 15.24 2.14 10.36
CA LYS A 420 14.89 1.41 9.15
C LYS A 420 13.46 0.88 9.28
N ASP A 421 12.55 1.41 8.48
CA ASP A 421 11.18 0.89 8.41
C ASP A 421 11.10 -0.36 7.51
N VAL A 422 9.94 -1.03 7.52
CA VAL A 422 9.71 -2.25 6.73
C VAL A 422 9.98 -2.02 5.24
N VAL A 423 9.68 -0.81 4.73
CA VAL A 423 9.88 -0.44 3.32
C VAL A 423 11.37 -0.41 2.96
N ALA A 424 12.21 0.18 3.82
CA ALA A 424 13.65 0.19 3.63
C ALA A 424 14.25 -1.23 3.62
N TRP A 425 13.81 -2.10 4.55
CA TRP A 425 14.24 -3.50 4.59
C TRP A 425 13.83 -4.26 3.32
N ASN A 426 12.58 -4.11 2.89
CA ASN A 426 12.04 -4.76 1.69
C ASN A 426 12.81 -4.36 0.42
N ALA A 427 13.06 -3.06 0.28
CA ALA A 427 13.83 -2.56 -0.86
C ALA A 427 15.27 -3.12 -0.85
N MET A 428 15.90 -3.27 0.31
CA MET A 428 17.26 -3.79 0.42
C MET A 428 17.31 -5.29 0.07
N ILE A 429 16.34 -6.06 0.57
CA ILE A 429 16.19 -7.48 0.25
C ILE A 429 15.92 -7.68 -1.25
N ALA A 430 15.05 -6.86 -1.85
CA ALA A 430 14.78 -6.91 -3.28
C ALA A 430 16.02 -6.56 -4.13
N LEU A 431 16.85 -5.61 -3.69
CA LEU A 431 18.08 -5.23 -4.39
C LEU A 431 19.12 -6.34 -4.42
N TYR A 432 19.35 -7.02 -3.29
CA TYR A 432 20.22 -8.20 -3.26
C TYR A 432 19.59 -9.42 -3.93
N GLY A 433 18.26 -9.47 -4.01
CA GLY A 433 17.54 -10.57 -4.63
C GLY A 433 17.64 -10.66 -6.15
N GLY A 434 17.96 -9.55 -6.81
CA GLY A 434 18.24 -9.53 -8.25
C GLY A 434 19.69 -9.87 -8.62
N ASP A 435 20.58 -10.06 -7.63
CA ASP A 435 21.98 -10.41 -7.85
C ASP A 435 22.17 -11.93 -7.73
N GLU A 436 22.83 -12.54 -8.71
CA GLU A 436 23.11 -13.98 -8.77
C GLU A 436 23.93 -14.47 -7.55
N HIS A 437 24.59 -13.57 -6.81
CA HIS A 437 25.40 -13.87 -5.63
C HIS A 437 24.77 -13.39 -4.31
N GLY A 438 23.56 -12.82 -4.34
CA GLY A 438 22.98 -12.08 -3.21
C GLY A 438 22.24 -12.90 -2.14
N GLY A 439 21.98 -14.19 -2.36
CA GLY A 439 21.11 -15.01 -1.51
C GLY A 439 21.55 -15.10 -0.03
N ASN A 440 22.85 -15.23 0.23
CA ASN A 440 23.38 -15.23 1.61
C ASN A 440 23.22 -13.86 2.29
N SER A 441 23.40 -12.77 1.53
CA SER A 441 23.22 -11.41 2.04
C SER A 441 21.75 -11.13 2.38
N VAL A 442 20.81 -11.69 1.61
CA VAL A 442 19.36 -11.60 1.89
C VAL A 442 19.01 -12.26 3.22
N LEU A 443 19.57 -13.44 3.51
CA LEU A 443 19.35 -14.10 4.81
C LEU A 443 19.89 -13.27 5.98
N GLU A 444 21.11 -12.73 5.85
CA GLU A 444 21.70 -11.86 6.87
C GLU A 444 20.85 -10.61 7.12
N LEU A 445 20.32 -9.99 6.05
CA LEU A 445 19.45 -8.83 6.15
C LEU A 445 18.13 -9.15 6.88
N ILE A 446 17.54 -10.32 6.62
CA ILE A 446 16.30 -10.74 7.28
C ILE A 446 16.55 -11.05 8.76
N ASP A 447 17.69 -11.64 9.11
CA ASP A 447 18.08 -11.85 10.50
C ASP A 447 18.34 -10.50 11.22
N GLN A 448 18.96 -9.53 10.54
CA GLN A 448 19.14 -8.17 11.07
C GLN A 448 17.80 -7.44 11.27
N MET A 449 16.85 -7.60 10.34
CA MET A 449 15.51 -7.04 10.46
C MET A 449 14.76 -7.58 11.70
N GLN A 450 14.83 -8.89 11.93
CA GLN A 450 14.23 -9.53 13.09
C GLN A 450 14.91 -9.10 14.40
N ALA A 451 16.25 -9.03 14.41
CA ALA A 451 17.01 -8.56 15.56
C ALA A 451 16.71 -7.08 15.92
N ALA A 452 16.35 -6.27 14.92
CA ALA A 452 15.90 -4.89 15.10
C ALA A 452 14.43 -4.78 15.60
N GLY A 453 13.74 -5.90 15.83
CA GLY A 453 12.35 -5.92 16.30
C GLY A 453 11.32 -5.56 15.22
N VAL A 454 11.71 -5.56 13.94
CA VAL A 454 10.83 -5.28 12.81
C VAL A 454 10.30 -6.61 12.26
N SER A 455 8.98 -6.79 12.23
CA SER A 455 8.36 -7.99 11.68
C SER A 455 8.43 -7.98 10.15
N ALA A 456 9.02 -9.03 9.57
CA ALA A 456 8.96 -9.26 8.12
C ALA A 456 7.50 -9.35 7.66
N ASP A 457 7.15 -8.58 6.62
CA ASP A 457 5.83 -8.63 6.02
C ASP A 457 5.79 -9.67 4.89
N LYS A 458 4.60 -9.85 4.30
CA LYS A 458 4.40 -10.81 3.21
C LYS A 458 5.30 -10.51 2.01
N VAL A 459 5.56 -9.23 1.71
CA VAL A 459 6.39 -8.78 0.58
C VAL A 459 7.87 -9.04 0.88
N THR A 460 8.32 -8.83 2.11
CA THR A 460 9.67 -9.17 2.59
C THR A 460 9.97 -10.65 2.33
N LEU A 461 9.03 -11.52 2.71
CA LEU A 461 9.23 -12.97 2.66
C LEU A 461 9.15 -13.50 1.23
N THR A 462 8.21 -13.02 0.41
CA THR A 462 8.13 -13.43 -1.00
C THR A 462 9.36 -12.97 -1.80
N SER A 463 9.78 -11.72 -1.64
CA SER A 463 10.97 -11.20 -2.32
C SER A 463 12.27 -11.86 -1.85
N GLY A 464 12.38 -12.14 -0.54
CA GLY A 464 13.49 -12.90 0.02
C GLY A 464 13.53 -14.36 -0.44
N LEU A 465 12.38 -15.02 -0.57
CA LEU A 465 12.32 -16.39 -1.12
C LEU A 465 12.70 -16.43 -2.59
N SER A 466 12.18 -15.53 -3.41
CA SER A 466 12.55 -15.46 -4.83
C SER A 466 14.04 -15.16 -5.03
N ALA A 467 14.61 -14.32 -4.16
CA ALA A 467 16.04 -14.04 -4.13
C ALA A 467 16.86 -15.28 -3.81
N CYS A 468 16.53 -15.96 -2.72
CA CYS A 468 17.22 -17.18 -2.31
C CYS A 468 17.03 -18.31 -3.33
N ALA A 469 15.88 -18.38 -3.99
CA ALA A 469 15.57 -19.33 -5.06
C ALA A 469 16.52 -19.24 -6.26
N GLY A 470 17.09 -18.07 -6.54
CA GLY A 470 18.08 -17.88 -7.60
C GLY A 470 19.48 -18.39 -7.23
N VAL A 471 19.79 -18.49 -5.93
CA VAL A 471 21.18 -18.65 -5.44
C VAL A 471 21.40 -19.97 -4.69
N SER A 472 20.48 -20.37 -3.81
CA SER A 472 20.60 -21.61 -3.03
C SER A 472 19.24 -22.05 -2.48
N ILE A 473 18.83 -23.27 -2.83
CA ILE A 473 17.61 -23.87 -2.27
C ILE A 473 17.68 -24.04 -0.74
N GLU A 474 18.87 -24.28 -0.18
CA GLU A 474 19.07 -24.43 1.26
C GLU A 474 18.78 -23.11 2.01
N ALA A 475 19.17 -21.99 1.41
CA ALA A 475 18.85 -20.67 1.93
C ALA A 475 17.34 -20.40 1.87
N ALA A 476 16.69 -20.76 0.77
CA ALA A 476 15.25 -20.63 0.61
C ALA A 476 14.48 -21.51 1.62
N GLN A 477 14.92 -22.76 1.84
CA GLN A 477 14.35 -23.67 2.84
C GLN A 477 14.43 -23.09 4.26
N ARG A 478 15.61 -22.61 4.68
CA ARG A 478 15.78 -22.00 6.02
C ARG A 478 14.86 -20.82 6.23
N LEU A 479 14.65 -20.01 5.20
CA LEU A 479 13.72 -18.89 5.27
C LEU A 479 12.28 -19.39 5.33
N PHE A 480 11.93 -20.38 4.51
CA PHE A 480 10.60 -20.99 4.46
C PHE A 480 10.17 -21.61 5.80
N GLU A 481 11.11 -22.23 6.53
CA GLU A 481 10.89 -22.77 7.88
C GLU A 481 10.62 -21.68 8.93
N LYS A 482 11.19 -20.48 8.76
CA LYS A 482 10.98 -19.34 9.67
C LYS A 482 9.60 -18.69 9.49
N VAL A 483 8.90 -18.94 8.39
CA VAL A 483 7.58 -18.35 8.12
C VAL A 483 6.49 -19.11 8.87
N LYS A 484 5.89 -18.47 9.89
CA LYS A 484 4.80 -19.06 10.71
C LYS A 484 3.46 -19.16 9.97
N GLU A 485 3.14 -18.19 9.11
CA GLU A 485 1.90 -18.17 8.33
C GLU A 485 2.22 -18.09 6.84
N ARG A 486 1.97 -19.18 6.11
CA ARG A 486 2.29 -19.30 4.70
C ARG A 486 1.05 -19.06 3.87
N ASN A 487 1.13 -18.15 2.91
CA ASN A 487 0.11 -17.98 1.88
C ASN A 487 0.54 -18.69 0.59
N VAL A 488 -0.39 -18.79 -0.36
CA VAL A 488 -0.15 -19.45 -1.65
C VAL A 488 1.04 -18.83 -2.41
N ALA A 489 1.29 -17.52 -2.29
CA ALA A 489 2.42 -16.87 -2.93
C ALA A 489 3.79 -17.33 -2.38
N VAL A 490 3.91 -17.51 -1.07
CA VAL A 490 5.11 -18.05 -0.40
C VAL A 490 5.35 -19.50 -0.81
N TRP A 491 4.29 -20.32 -0.90
CA TRP A 491 4.37 -21.68 -1.43
C TRP A 491 4.81 -21.72 -2.89
N ASN A 492 4.20 -20.90 -3.76
CA ASN A 492 4.54 -20.84 -5.18
C ASN A 492 6.00 -20.38 -5.41
N ALA A 493 6.48 -19.42 -4.63
CA ALA A 493 7.88 -18.99 -4.70
C ALA A 493 8.85 -20.12 -4.34
N MET A 494 8.54 -20.93 -3.33
CA MET A 494 9.36 -22.07 -2.92
C MET A 494 9.29 -23.23 -3.93
N LEU A 495 8.11 -23.53 -4.46
CA LEU A 495 7.95 -24.58 -5.47
C LEU A 495 8.64 -24.21 -6.79
N GLY A 496 8.52 -22.96 -7.23
CA GLY A 496 9.24 -22.44 -8.39
C GLY A 496 10.76 -22.42 -8.19
N ALA A 497 11.24 -22.20 -6.96
CA ALA A 497 12.64 -22.33 -6.60
C ALA A 497 13.16 -23.76 -6.83
N CYS A 498 12.41 -24.75 -6.34
CA CYS A 498 12.74 -26.15 -6.51
C CYS A 498 12.74 -26.56 -7.99
N GLU A 499 11.79 -26.04 -8.77
CA GLU A 499 11.70 -26.28 -10.21
C GLU A 499 12.95 -25.77 -10.95
N ASN A 500 13.30 -24.49 -10.77
CA ASN A 500 14.42 -23.86 -11.46
C ASN A 500 15.77 -24.53 -11.14
N GLN A 501 15.95 -25.04 -9.92
CA GLN A 501 17.18 -25.70 -9.50
C GLN A 501 17.16 -27.24 -9.68
N GLY A 502 16.07 -27.82 -10.20
CA GLY A 502 15.96 -29.26 -10.47
C GLY A 502 15.76 -30.16 -9.24
N TYR A 503 15.33 -29.62 -8.10
CA TYR A 503 15.06 -30.37 -6.86
C TYR A 503 13.64 -30.95 -6.83
N GLY A 504 13.31 -31.79 -7.81
CA GLY A 504 11.94 -32.30 -8.00
C GLY A 504 11.37 -33.06 -6.79
N LYS A 505 12.18 -33.87 -6.10
CA LYS A 505 11.74 -34.66 -4.94
C LYS A 505 11.32 -33.78 -3.75
N LEU A 506 12.10 -32.73 -3.47
CA LEU A 506 11.78 -31.78 -2.42
C LEU A 506 10.50 -31.00 -2.74
N ALA A 507 10.31 -30.63 -4.01
CA ALA A 507 9.08 -29.96 -4.45
C ALA A 507 7.83 -30.83 -4.21
N CYS A 508 7.91 -32.14 -4.45
CA CYS A 508 6.81 -33.06 -4.15
C CYS A 508 6.46 -33.03 -2.66
N ASP A 509 7.46 -33.14 -1.79
CA ASP A 509 7.26 -33.17 -0.34
C ASP A 509 6.64 -31.85 0.16
N LEU A 510 7.13 -30.71 -0.36
CA LEU A 510 6.58 -29.39 -0.06
C LEU A 510 5.16 -29.21 -0.60
N PHE A 511 4.86 -29.69 -1.80
CA PHE A 511 3.52 -29.60 -2.37
C PHE A 511 2.50 -30.40 -1.55
N VAL A 512 2.87 -31.58 -1.04
CA VAL A 512 2.01 -32.35 -0.13
C VAL A 512 1.74 -31.57 1.15
N GLN A 513 2.76 -30.96 1.77
CA GLN A 513 2.58 -30.09 2.94
C GLN A 513 1.68 -28.89 2.62
N MET A 514 1.85 -28.27 1.45
CA MET A 514 0.99 -27.17 1.02
C MET A 514 -0.48 -27.58 0.98
N LEU A 515 -0.80 -28.75 0.44
CA LEU A 515 -2.18 -29.25 0.31
C LEU A 515 -2.85 -29.52 1.67
N GLU A 516 -2.06 -29.72 2.73
CA GLU A 516 -2.56 -29.84 4.11
C GLU A 516 -2.91 -28.47 4.71
N GLU A 517 -2.15 -27.43 4.38
CA GLU A 517 -2.32 -26.08 4.94
C GLU A 517 -3.25 -25.18 4.11
N THR A 518 -3.18 -25.25 2.78
CA THR A 518 -3.80 -24.29 1.85
C THR A 518 -4.26 -24.94 0.53
N ALA A 519 -5.25 -24.32 -0.13
CA ALA A 519 -5.66 -24.76 -1.46
C ALA A 519 -4.67 -24.24 -2.53
N PRO A 520 -4.29 -25.07 -3.52
CA PRO A 520 -3.42 -24.65 -4.61
C PRO A 520 -4.17 -23.72 -5.56
N ASP A 521 -3.46 -22.72 -6.11
CA ASP A 521 -4.00 -21.88 -7.18
C ASP A 521 -3.56 -22.40 -8.56
N LYS A 522 -4.03 -21.71 -9.62
CA LYS A 522 -3.69 -22.06 -11.01
C LYS A 522 -2.17 -22.04 -11.25
N VAL A 523 -1.46 -21.10 -10.63
CA VAL A 523 0.00 -20.95 -10.76
C VAL A 523 0.71 -22.11 -10.07
N THR A 524 0.24 -22.53 -8.89
CA THR A 524 0.74 -23.72 -8.20
C THR A 524 0.63 -24.95 -9.09
N CYS A 525 -0.55 -25.18 -9.70
CA CYS A 525 -0.76 -26.32 -10.58
C CYS A 525 0.16 -26.27 -11.81
N LEU A 526 0.36 -25.10 -12.40
CA LEU A 526 1.25 -24.93 -13.55
C LEU A 526 2.72 -25.28 -13.23
N VAL A 527 3.24 -24.75 -12.11
CA VAL A 527 4.61 -25.04 -11.61
C VAL A 527 4.79 -26.54 -11.33
N MET A 528 3.78 -27.20 -10.76
CA MET A 528 3.86 -28.64 -10.50
C MET A 528 3.78 -29.47 -11.79
N LEU A 529 3.01 -29.05 -12.78
CA LEU A 529 2.93 -29.73 -14.08
C LEU A 529 4.25 -29.68 -14.82
N SER A 530 4.91 -28.52 -14.87
CA SER A 530 6.23 -28.37 -15.50
C SER A 530 7.31 -29.17 -14.77
N LEU A 531 7.28 -29.17 -13.44
CA LEU A 531 8.19 -29.98 -12.62
C LEU A 531 8.00 -31.49 -12.85
N TYR A 532 6.76 -31.97 -12.86
CA TYR A 532 6.47 -33.40 -13.13
C TYR A 532 6.73 -33.80 -14.58
N ALA A 533 6.57 -32.88 -15.53
CA ALA A 533 7.00 -33.08 -16.90
C ALA A 533 8.53 -33.27 -16.99
N GLY A 534 9.31 -32.45 -16.27
CA GLY A 534 10.76 -32.57 -16.17
C GLY A 534 11.22 -33.88 -15.50
N MET A 535 10.43 -34.41 -14.57
CA MET A 535 10.67 -35.71 -13.93
C MET A 535 10.21 -36.91 -14.76
N GLY A 536 9.42 -36.69 -15.82
CA GLY A 536 8.79 -37.75 -16.62
C GLY A 536 7.75 -38.59 -15.85
N SER A 537 7.11 -38.04 -14.81
CA SER A 537 6.18 -38.78 -13.95
C SER A 537 4.72 -38.57 -14.35
N THR A 538 4.18 -39.48 -15.17
CA THR A 538 2.77 -39.49 -15.60
C THR A 538 1.79 -39.57 -14.43
N ALA A 539 2.08 -40.40 -13.43
CA ALA A 539 1.20 -40.61 -12.28
C ALA A 539 1.01 -39.34 -11.44
N LEU A 540 2.10 -38.60 -11.19
CA LEU A 540 2.05 -37.35 -10.43
C LEU A 540 1.39 -36.22 -11.25
N GLY A 541 1.67 -36.16 -12.55
CA GLY A 541 0.97 -35.24 -13.47
C GLY A 541 -0.54 -35.48 -13.51
N MET A 542 -0.98 -36.74 -13.50
CA MET A 542 -2.40 -37.09 -13.43
C MET A 542 -3.05 -36.65 -12.12
N CYS A 543 -2.35 -36.68 -10.99
CA CYS A 543 -2.85 -36.15 -9.73
C CYS A 543 -3.14 -34.63 -9.83
N VAL A 544 -2.26 -33.86 -10.47
CA VAL A 544 -2.47 -32.42 -10.67
C VAL A 544 -3.60 -32.15 -11.64
N HIS A 545 -3.75 -32.96 -12.68
CA HIS A 545 -4.89 -32.90 -13.60
C HIS A 545 -6.23 -33.12 -12.85
N ILE A 546 -6.31 -34.12 -11.96
CA ILE A 546 -7.50 -34.36 -11.13
C ILE A 546 -7.76 -33.17 -10.19
N LEU A 547 -6.73 -32.59 -9.59
CA LEU A 547 -6.87 -31.40 -8.74
C LEU A 547 -7.39 -30.19 -9.53
N ALA A 548 -6.88 -29.97 -10.75
CA ALA A 548 -7.36 -28.91 -11.64
C ALA A 548 -8.86 -29.05 -11.96
N LEU A 549 -9.32 -30.27 -12.23
CA LEU A 549 -10.74 -30.55 -12.44
C LEU A 549 -11.57 -30.33 -11.18
N TYR A 550 -11.05 -30.75 -10.01
CA TYR A 550 -11.73 -30.57 -8.73
C TYR A 550 -11.92 -29.09 -8.35
N PHE A 551 -10.97 -28.22 -8.68
CA PHE A 551 -11.04 -26.78 -8.44
C PHE A 551 -11.64 -25.97 -9.60
N HIS A 552 -12.16 -26.63 -10.65
CA HIS A 552 -12.74 -25.99 -11.83
C HIS A 552 -11.77 -25.06 -12.59
N TYR A 553 -10.51 -25.47 -12.71
CA TYR A 553 -9.47 -24.77 -13.50
C TYR A 553 -9.37 -25.26 -14.95
N ASP A 554 -10.31 -26.10 -15.37
CA ASP A 554 -10.39 -26.77 -16.68
C ASP A 554 -10.69 -25.84 -17.87
N SER A 555 -11.01 -24.57 -17.60
CA SER A 555 -11.22 -23.53 -18.61
C SER A 555 -10.02 -22.59 -18.79
N ASP A 556 -8.94 -22.78 -18.02
CA ASP A 556 -7.78 -21.90 -18.02
C ASP A 556 -6.78 -22.29 -19.13
N GLY A 557 -6.60 -21.40 -20.10
CA GLY A 557 -5.74 -21.65 -21.28
C GLY A 557 -4.30 -22.05 -20.93
N PRO A 558 -3.59 -21.29 -20.07
CA PRO A 558 -2.24 -21.65 -19.62
C PRO A 558 -2.18 -23.04 -18.97
N LEU A 559 -3.15 -23.40 -18.12
CA LEU A 559 -3.17 -24.70 -17.49
C LEU A 559 -3.42 -25.86 -18.48
N ILE A 560 -4.30 -25.66 -19.46
CA ILE A 560 -4.53 -26.63 -20.55
C ILE A 560 -3.24 -26.83 -21.36
N SER A 561 -2.55 -25.74 -21.72
CA SER A 561 -1.27 -25.82 -22.42
C SER A 561 -0.19 -26.55 -21.60
N GLY A 562 -0.12 -26.28 -20.29
CA GLY A 562 0.78 -26.96 -19.36
C GLY A 562 0.48 -28.46 -19.22
N LEU A 563 -0.80 -28.85 -19.18
CA LEU A 563 -1.20 -30.26 -19.18
C LEU A 563 -0.79 -30.98 -20.47
N ILE A 564 -1.04 -30.37 -21.63
CA ILE A 564 -0.62 -30.91 -22.94
C ILE A 564 0.90 -31.10 -22.96
N SER A 565 1.67 -30.10 -22.52
CA SER A 565 3.12 -30.18 -22.45
C SER A 565 3.60 -31.26 -21.49
N MET A 566 2.95 -31.43 -20.33
CA MET A 566 3.29 -32.46 -19.35
C MET A 566 3.08 -33.87 -19.90
N TYR A 567 1.89 -34.15 -20.45
CA TYR A 567 1.59 -35.45 -21.05
C TYR A 567 2.47 -35.74 -22.28
N SER A 568 2.74 -34.72 -23.11
CA SER A 568 3.67 -34.83 -24.23
C SER A 568 5.08 -35.22 -23.76
N LYS A 569 5.68 -34.48 -22.82
CA LYS A 569 7.02 -34.79 -22.28
C LYS A 569 7.09 -36.14 -21.57
N CYS A 570 5.96 -36.64 -21.06
CA CYS A 570 5.86 -37.96 -20.44
C CYS A 570 5.53 -39.09 -21.44
N CYS A 571 5.56 -38.83 -22.75
CA CYS A 571 5.27 -39.79 -23.82
C CYS A 571 3.83 -40.33 -23.84
N CYS A 572 2.86 -39.55 -23.36
CA CYS A 572 1.43 -39.85 -23.31
C CYS A 572 0.65 -38.92 -24.26
N LEU A 573 0.88 -39.06 -25.57
CA LEU A 573 0.29 -38.13 -26.55
C LEU A 573 -1.23 -38.30 -26.69
N ASP A 574 -1.76 -39.52 -26.51
CA ASP A 574 -3.20 -39.79 -26.62
C ASP A 574 -3.99 -39.02 -25.55
N GLU A 575 -3.46 -38.94 -24.33
CA GLU A 575 -4.00 -38.13 -23.24
C GLU A 575 -3.90 -36.64 -23.51
N ALA A 576 -2.79 -36.18 -24.10
CA ALA A 576 -2.63 -34.79 -24.54
C ALA A 576 -3.67 -34.41 -25.61
N GLY A 577 -3.91 -35.32 -26.58
CA GLY A 577 -4.94 -35.16 -27.62
C GLY A 577 -6.35 -35.13 -27.06
N TRP A 578 -6.63 -35.94 -26.02
CA TRP A 578 -7.90 -35.91 -25.32
C TRP A 578 -8.17 -34.56 -24.61
N ILE A 579 -7.14 -33.99 -23.96
CA ILE A 579 -7.23 -32.68 -23.30
C ILE A 579 -7.44 -31.58 -24.34
N PHE A 580 -6.67 -31.60 -25.43
CA PHE A 580 -6.84 -30.67 -26.55
C PHE A 580 -8.27 -30.71 -27.11
N GLY A 581 -8.81 -31.91 -27.35
CA GLY A 581 -10.18 -32.10 -27.83
C GLY A 581 -11.24 -31.51 -26.90
N ARG A 582 -11.02 -31.56 -25.58
CA ARG A 582 -11.96 -31.06 -24.56
C ARG A 582 -11.91 -29.55 -24.32
N ALA A 583 -10.87 -28.85 -24.79
CA ALA A 583 -10.76 -27.40 -24.65
C ALA A 583 -11.88 -26.67 -25.42
N LEU A 584 -12.75 -25.96 -24.72
CA LEU A 584 -13.89 -25.22 -25.28
C LEU A 584 -13.46 -24.00 -26.11
N VAL A 585 -12.38 -23.33 -25.69
CA VAL A 585 -11.78 -22.20 -26.39
C VAL A 585 -10.30 -22.50 -26.54
N LYS A 586 -9.83 -22.55 -27.79
CA LYS A 586 -8.42 -22.79 -28.13
C LYS A 586 -7.81 -21.49 -28.62
N ASP A 587 -6.78 -21.02 -27.93
CA ASP A 587 -5.95 -19.91 -28.39
C ASP A 587 -4.73 -20.45 -29.15
N ALA A 588 -3.93 -19.55 -29.72
CA ALA A 588 -2.73 -19.94 -30.46
C ALA A 588 -1.74 -20.74 -29.58
N VAL A 589 -1.71 -20.48 -28.26
CA VAL A 589 -0.81 -21.15 -27.32
C VAL A 589 -1.18 -22.62 -27.15
N ILE A 590 -2.47 -22.94 -27.01
CA ILE A 590 -2.97 -24.32 -26.92
C ILE A 590 -2.69 -25.08 -28.23
N PHE A 591 -2.96 -24.45 -29.39
CA PHE A 591 -2.64 -25.04 -30.70
C PHE A 591 -1.15 -25.34 -30.83
N ASN A 592 -0.30 -24.37 -30.51
CA ASN A 592 1.15 -24.53 -30.59
C ASN A 592 1.67 -25.61 -29.66
N SER A 593 1.18 -25.65 -28.41
CA SER A 593 1.62 -26.65 -27.43
C SER A 593 1.31 -28.08 -27.89
N PHE A 594 0.19 -28.29 -28.58
CA PHE A 594 -0.14 -29.60 -29.15
C PHE A 594 0.62 -29.89 -30.45
N ILE A 595 0.81 -28.88 -31.31
CA ILE A 595 1.63 -29.01 -32.53
C ILE A 595 3.07 -29.40 -32.18
N THR A 596 3.69 -28.72 -31.20
CA THR A 596 5.03 -29.09 -30.70
C THR A 596 5.04 -30.51 -30.14
N ALA A 597 3.98 -30.90 -29.42
CA ALA A 597 3.86 -32.28 -28.93
C ALA A 597 3.80 -33.31 -30.07
N CYS A 598 3.12 -33.01 -31.19
CA CYS A 598 3.12 -33.89 -32.36
C CYS A 598 4.48 -33.96 -33.04
N VAL A 599 5.27 -32.88 -33.05
CA VAL A 599 6.65 -32.88 -33.55
C VAL A 599 7.54 -33.80 -32.72
N ASP A 600 7.52 -33.63 -31.39
CA ASP A 600 8.36 -34.38 -30.46
C ASP A 600 8.14 -35.91 -30.53
N HIS A 601 6.96 -36.35 -30.99
CA HIS A 601 6.57 -37.76 -31.11
C HIS A 601 6.46 -38.27 -32.55
N ASP A 602 6.96 -37.52 -33.55
CA ASP A 602 6.94 -37.86 -34.98
C ASP A 602 5.53 -38.14 -35.57
N ARG A 603 4.48 -37.48 -35.05
CA ARG A 603 3.07 -37.68 -35.46
C ARG A 603 2.61 -36.65 -36.49
N SER A 604 3.02 -36.82 -37.75
CA SER A 604 2.72 -35.84 -38.80
C SER A 604 1.24 -35.72 -39.19
N GLU A 605 0.51 -36.84 -39.27
CA GLU A 605 -0.90 -36.80 -39.69
C GLU A 605 -1.74 -35.95 -38.72
N GLU A 606 -1.54 -36.13 -37.42
CA GLU A 606 -2.20 -35.36 -36.37
C GLU A 606 -1.81 -33.88 -36.41
N LEU A 607 -0.52 -33.59 -36.62
CA LEU A 607 -0.04 -32.21 -36.74
C LEU A 607 -0.70 -31.46 -37.91
N PHE A 608 -0.79 -32.09 -39.09
CA PHE A 608 -1.40 -31.45 -40.25
C PHE A 608 -2.92 -31.28 -40.08
N GLN A 609 -3.59 -32.21 -39.40
CA GLN A 609 -5.00 -32.07 -39.03
C GLN A 609 -5.23 -30.88 -38.07
N VAL A 610 -4.39 -30.76 -37.03
CA VAL A 610 -4.48 -29.67 -36.05
C VAL A 610 -4.18 -28.32 -36.70
N ARG A 611 -3.17 -28.26 -37.58
CA ARG A 611 -2.88 -27.05 -38.36
C ARG A 611 -4.03 -26.67 -39.28
N ALA A 612 -4.67 -27.63 -39.94
CA ALA A 612 -5.84 -27.38 -40.77
C ALA A 612 -7.02 -26.86 -39.93
N GLN A 613 -7.23 -27.40 -38.73
CA GLN A 613 -8.22 -26.92 -37.79
C GLN A 613 -7.95 -25.47 -37.37
N MET A 614 -6.71 -25.11 -37.04
CA MET A 614 -6.32 -23.74 -36.68
C MET A 614 -6.67 -22.73 -37.78
N LEU A 615 -6.41 -23.09 -39.04
CA LEU A 615 -6.74 -22.25 -40.20
C LEU A 615 -8.25 -22.15 -40.45
N GLN A 616 -9.02 -23.22 -40.18
CA GLN A 616 -10.49 -23.22 -40.29
C GLN A 616 -11.13 -22.32 -39.23
N GLU A 617 -10.56 -22.27 -38.02
CA GLU A 617 -10.98 -21.37 -36.95
C GLU A 617 -10.52 -19.92 -37.16
N ALA A 618 -9.97 -19.59 -38.35
CA ALA A 618 -9.47 -18.28 -38.74
C ALA A 618 -8.38 -17.71 -37.82
N MET A 619 -7.67 -18.58 -37.10
CA MET A 619 -6.52 -18.21 -36.28
C MET A 619 -5.29 -18.00 -37.16
N ILE A 620 -4.53 -16.95 -36.89
CA ILE A 620 -3.29 -16.65 -37.62
C ILE A 620 -2.18 -17.52 -37.01
N PRO A 621 -1.54 -18.43 -37.79
CA PRO A 621 -0.38 -19.18 -37.31
C PRO A 621 0.76 -18.23 -36.97
N ASP A 622 1.44 -18.48 -35.86
CA ASP A 622 2.59 -17.70 -35.44
C ASP A 622 3.91 -18.38 -35.88
N GLU A 623 5.03 -17.73 -35.53
CA GLU A 623 6.36 -18.21 -35.87
C GLU A 623 6.62 -19.63 -35.34
N ILE A 624 6.10 -19.96 -34.15
CA ILE A 624 6.24 -21.28 -33.53
C ILE A 624 5.50 -22.33 -34.38
N THR A 625 4.26 -22.06 -34.79
CA THR A 625 3.51 -22.95 -35.68
C THR A 625 4.27 -23.23 -36.98
N PHE A 626 4.84 -22.18 -37.59
CA PHE A 626 5.56 -22.31 -38.86
C PHE A 626 6.86 -23.10 -38.71
N ILE A 627 7.63 -22.85 -37.65
CA ILE A 627 8.87 -23.58 -37.38
C ILE A 627 8.57 -25.07 -37.16
N SER A 628 7.65 -25.39 -36.24
CA SER A 628 7.30 -26.79 -35.91
C SER A 628 6.76 -27.57 -37.10
N THR A 629 5.97 -26.94 -37.96
CA THR A 629 5.42 -27.59 -39.16
C THR A 629 6.47 -27.79 -40.25
N LEU A 630 7.42 -26.86 -40.43
CA LEU A 630 8.55 -27.03 -41.34
C LEU A 630 9.54 -28.09 -40.86
N ASP A 631 9.78 -28.16 -39.55
CA ASP A 631 10.66 -29.15 -38.94
C ASP A 631 10.14 -30.57 -39.22
N MET A 632 8.84 -30.80 -39.02
CA MET A 632 8.22 -32.08 -39.36
C MET A 632 8.23 -32.42 -40.85
N CYS A 633 8.03 -31.43 -41.73
CA CYS A 633 8.19 -31.64 -43.17
C CYS A 633 9.65 -32.03 -43.53
N ALA A 634 10.63 -31.50 -42.80
CA ALA A 634 12.04 -31.85 -43.00
C ALA A 634 12.34 -33.28 -42.54
N VAL A 635 11.81 -33.69 -41.37
CA VAL A 635 11.94 -35.05 -40.83
C VAL A 635 11.32 -36.08 -41.78
N GLN A 636 10.16 -35.79 -42.36
CA GLN A 636 9.44 -36.73 -43.24
C GLN A 636 9.80 -36.64 -44.72
N GLY A 637 10.54 -35.61 -45.13
CA GLY A 637 10.90 -35.37 -46.53
C GLY A 637 9.72 -34.91 -47.41
N THR A 638 8.65 -34.34 -46.83
CA THR A 638 7.44 -33.93 -47.56
C THR A 638 7.60 -32.53 -48.18
N LEU A 639 8.32 -32.46 -49.31
CA LEU A 639 8.60 -31.18 -50.01
C LEU A 639 7.35 -30.41 -50.44
N ALA A 640 6.24 -31.10 -50.74
CA ALA A 640 4.99 -30.46 -51.16
C ALA A 640 4.33 -29.65 -50.03
N GLU A 641 4.33 -30.21 -48.82
CA GLU A 641 3.77 -29.56 -47.62
C GLU A 641 4.67 -28.42 -47.15
N ALA A 642 5.99 -28.62 -47.18
CA ALA A 642 6.96 -27.56 -46.88
C ALA A 642 6.76 -26.31 -47.78
N LYS A 643 6.53 -26.52 -49.08
CA LYS A 643 6.23 -25.42 -50.03
C LYS A 643 4.91 -24.73 -49.72
N SER A 644 3.89 -25.47 -49.28
CA SER A 644 2.60 -24.91 -48.87
C SER A 644 2.74 -24.05 -47.61
N VAL A 645 3.48 -24.52 -46.60
CA VAL A 645 3.78 -23.76 -45.38
C VAL A 645 4.56 -22.49 -45.72
N HIS A 646 5.61 -22.60 -46.55
CA HIS A 646 6.41 -21.45 -46.98
C HIS A 646 5.57 -20.40 -47.74
N ALA A 647 4.66 -20.83 -48.62
CA ALA A 647 3.76 -19.92 -49.30
C ALA A 647 2.81 -19.18 -48.34
N CYS A 648 2.35 -19.84 -47.27
CA CYS A 648 1.58 -19.20 -46.20
C CYS A 648 2.39 -18.15 -45.44
N ILE A 649 3.66 -18.42 -45.11
CA ILE A 649 4.56 -17.47 -44.44
C ILE A 649 4.78 -16.21 -45.28
N VAL A 650 5.07 -16.40 -46.57
CA VAL A 650 5.24 -15.27 -47.49
C VAL A 650 3.95 -14.45 -47.53
N LYS A 651 2.79 -15.09 -47.63
CA LYS A 651 1.50 -14.40 -47.67
C LYS A 651 1.14 -13.65 -46.38
N SER A 652 1.53 -14.15 -45.20
CA SER A 652 1.30 -13.47 -43.92
C SER A 652 2.25 -12.30 -43.70
N SER A 653 3.52 -12.40 -44.13
CA SER A 653 4.50 -11.31 -44.02
C SER A 653 4.15 -10.04 -44.81
N TYR A 654 3.45 -10.18 -45.95
CA TYR A 654 2.96 -9.03 -46.73
C TYR A 654 1.79 -8.28 -46.08
N LEU A 655 1.15 -8.84 -45.05
CA LEU A 655 0.03 -8.20 -44.33
C LEU A 655 0.48 -7.46 -43.06
N SER A 656 1.71 -7.69 -42.58
CA SER A 656 2.27 -7.01 -41.39
C SER A 656 3.06 -5.73 -41.72
N ASP A 657 3.49 -5.55 -42.97
CA ASP A 657 4.29 -4.41 -43.44
C ASP A 657 3.46 -3.32 -44.18
N GLY A 658 2.13 -3.32 -44.04
CA GLY A 658 1.22 -2.29 -44.57
C GLY A 658 0.28 -1.79 -43.50
#